data_AF-A0A3D3RD30-F1
#
_entry.id   AF-A0A3D3RD30-F1
#
_cell.length_a   1.000
_cell.length_b   1.000
_cell.length_c   1.000
_cell.angle_alpha   90.00
_cell.angle_beta   90.00
_cell.angle_gamma   90.00
#
_symmetry.space_group_name_H-M   'P 1'
#
loop_
_entity.id
_entity.type
_entity.pdbx_description
1 polymer ?
#
loop_
_entity_poly.entity_id
_entity_poly.type
_entity_poly.pdbx_seq_one_letter_code
_entity_poly.pdbx_strand_id
1 'polypeptide(L)'
;MSTTDSSTAEAKPRRIVRKAIGPKLRKVLYLLFFMVALLGANSIYLVSITVYDWLSGETLENWFYQYMFLAHLILGLVLLAPFILFGIVHIYNTKNRLNRRAVRVGYGLFFISCLVLVSGILLLRIGSFDMKNPTARSVTYWCHVIAPVFALWMYWLHRLVGPKIKWKGGLAYLGVITAMVVGMLMFHSSDPRKWNVVGPKSGEKYFFPSLSRTSTGDFIPAEAMMMDDYCQKCHPDTHADWKNSVHHFSSFNNPAYLASVRETRKVSLERDGNLQASRFCAGCHDPVPFFSGAFDDPNFDDINHITSQAGITCTTCHAITNVNSVRGNGDYTIEEPIHYPFAYSDNTFLQWVNNQLVKAKPAFHKKTFLKDLHKSTEFCGTCHKVHLPEELNQYKFLRGQNHYDSFLLSGVSGHGARSFYYPPKAQENCNKCHMPAKPSNDFGARNFYDSKELSVHNHLFPAANTGIAALRNDPETVAIHQAFLKDNLRVDFFGIREEGNIEGKLIAPLRPEVPTLKPGNKYLLETVLRTLKVGHHFTQGTADSNEIWLDVTVKSGDRIIGRSGSREADGTVDPWSHYVNAFVIDRDGNRISRRNPEDIFVPLYNNQMPPGAGQTIHYELILPDDLTAPVTVEAKLQYRKFDTHYMQFVASSLEARGQKLSWKEKGIPYVNTLPITTIASDTITFPIEGVTAEVKNKEVEIPVWQRWNDYGIGLFLKGKAELRQAAEAFEQVDQLDRYDGSLNLARVYFTEGRLEDAVDALKRTASFSNPPAPPWTLAWLSGKVNQQQGHLEEAEKNFRSVLEDQTEERTRRGFDFSKDYVVINDLGQNLFDQAKRFRTEENREQRDQLLNQAVDQFQKTLTLDPENVTAHYGLSLVYDQLKQPELSEKHRKLHQKYKVDDTARGVAERKAREKYPAANHAAEQPVIYSLNRTVKP
;
A
#
# COMPACT_ATOMS: atom_id res chain seq x y z
N MET A 1 101.30 -64.19 17.13
CA MET A 1 101.13 -63.59 15.78
C MET A 1 99.70 -63.11 15.64
N SER A 2 99.54 -61.83 15.28
CA SER A 2 98.39 -61.17 14.63
C SER A 2 96.97 -61.35 15.20
N THR A 3 96.39 -60.37 15.90
CA THR A 3 95.77 -59.08 15.47
C THR A 3 94.32 -59.18 15.03
N THR A 4 93.45 -58.43 15.75
CA THR A 4 92.25 -57.67 15.30
C THR A 4 91.08 -58.48 14.69
N ASP A 5 89.81 -58.25 15.01
CA ASP A 5 89.19 -56.95 15.27
C ASP A 5 87.86 -57.08 16.02
N SER A 6 87.56 -56.07 16.81
CA SER A 6 86.32 -55.91 17.56
C SER A 6 85.30 -55.19 16.67
N SER A 7 84.11 -55.75 16.47
CA SER A 7 82.92 -54.92 16.25
C SER A 7 81.66 -55.60 16.80
N THR A 8 81.31 -55.26 18.04
CA THR A 8 79.97 -55.44 18.56
C THR A 8 79.03 -54.45 17.88
N ALA A 9 78.32 -54.89 16.84
CA ALA A 9 77.20 -54.14 16.30
C ALA A 9 76.04 -54.17 17.31
N GLU A 10 75.78 -53.04 17.98
CA GLU A 10 74.55 -52.82 18.74
C GLU A 10 73.33 -53.13 17.86
N ALA A 11 72.55 -54.12 18.27
CA ALA A 11 71.25 -54.39 17.68
C ALA A 11 70.33 -53.18 17.95
N LYS A 12 70.15 -52.32 16.95
CA LYS A 12 69.14 -51.25 16.98
C LYS A 12 67.81 -51.82 17.51
N PRO A 13 67.19 -51.21 18.53
CA PRO A 13 65.93 -51.70 19.06
C PRO A 13 64.92 -51.82 17.91
N ARG A 14 64.35 -53.01 17.72
CA ARG A 14 63.28 -53.25 16.74
C ARG A 14 62.17 -52.25 17.02
N ARG A 15 62.08 -51.20 16.21
CA ARG A 15 61.00 -50.22 16.24
C ARG A 15 59.69 -50.99 16.20
N ILE A 16 58.93 -50.95 17.30
CA ILE A 16 57.59 -51.54 17.36
C ILE A 16 56.77 -50.90 16.24
N VAL A 17 56.47 -51.67 15.19
CA VAL A 17 55.68 -51.21 14.05
C VAL A 17 54.23 -51.10 14.50
N ARG A 18 53.85 -49.95 15.04
CA ARG A 18 52.45 -49.65 15.35
C ARG A 18 51.64 -49.72 14.05
N LYS A 19 50.60 -50.57 14.03
CA LYS A 19 49.64 -50.62 12.91
C LYS A 19 49.02 -49.24 12.74
N ALA A 20 49.01 -48.68 11.52
CA ALA A 20 48.42 -47.37 11.24
C ALA A 20 46.95 -47.27 11.68
N ILE A 21 46.25 -48.41 11.66
CA ILE A 21 44.89 -48.56 12.14
C ILE A 21 44.85 -49.81 13.02
N GLY A 22 44.85 -49.60 14.35
CA GLY A 22 44.64 -50.66 15.34
C GLY A 22 43.18 -51.14 15.38
N PRO A 23 42.87 -52.23 16.10
CA PRO A 23 41.51 -52.81 16.15
C PRO A 23 40.46 -51.83 16.70
N LYS A 24 40.80 -51.02 17.73
CA LYS A 24 39.92 -49.96 18.25
C LYS A 24 39.72 -48.82 17.22
N LEU A 25 40.80 -48.36 16.60
CA LEU A 25 40.76 -47.29 15.57
C LEU A 25 40.04 -47.74 14.28
N ARG A 26 40.02 -49.05 13.99
CA ARG A 26 39.28 -49.63 12.87
C ARG A 26 37.76 -49.50 13.05
N LYS A 27 37.25 -49.69 14.28
CA LYS A 27 35.82 -49.47 14.59
C LYS A 27 35.44 -48.00 14.36
N VAL A 28 36.27 -47.07 14.85
CA VAL A 28 36.10 -45.62 14.62
C VAL A 28 36.13 -45.30 13.12
N LEU A 29 37.03 -45.90 12.34
CA LEU A 29 37.08 -45.69 10.90
C LEU A 29 35.81 -46.16 10.18
N TYR A 30 35.23 -47.31 10.56
CA TYR A 30 33.97 -47.77 9.96
C TYR A 30 32.80 -46.85 10.33
N LEU A 31 32.76 -46.37 11.58
CA LEU A 31 31.78 -45.36 11.99
C LEU A 31 31.94 -44.08 11.17
N LEU A 32 33.18 -43.60 10.96
CA LEU A 32 33.45 -42.42 10.13
C LEU A 32 33.02 -42.63 8.68
N PHE A 33 33.31 -43.78 8.08
CA PHE A 33 32.83 -44.07 6.72
C PHE A 33 31.31 -44.07 6.64
N PHE A 34 30.63 -44.68 7.62
CA PHE A 34 29.16 -44.64 7.66
C PHE A 34 28.64 -43.20 7.77
N MET A 35 29.17 -42.40 8.69
CA MET A 35 28.75 -41.01 8.87
C MET A 35 29.05 -40.13 7.66
N VAL A 36 30.22 -40.29 7.02
CA VAL A 36 30.57 -39.59 5.79
C VAL A 36 29.68 -40.04 4.63
N ALA A 37 29.21 -41.29 4.61
CA ALA A 37 28.25 -41.76 3.60
C ALA A 37 26.90 -41.07 3.77
N LEU A 38 26.38 -41.03 5.00
CA LEU A 38 25.13 -40.34 5.32
C LEU A 38 25.21 -38.85 4.98
N LEU A 39 26.27 -38.19 5.45
CA LEU A 39 26.50 -36.76 5.21
C LEU A 39 26.71 -36.50 3.72
N GLY A 40 27.45 -37.34 3.02
CA GLY A 40 27.68 -37.24 1.58
C GLY A 40 26.40 -37.38 0.76
N ALA A 41 25.57 -38.39 1.05
CA ALA A 41 24.26 -38.55 0.40
C ALA A 41 23.36 -37.33 0.64
N ASN A 42 23.30 -36.87 1.88
CA ASN A 42 22.54 -35.68 2.26
C ASN A 42 23.07 -34.40 1.57
N SER A 43 24.39 -34.20 1.51
CA SER A 43 25.02 -33.08 0.79
C SER A 43 24.70 -33.11 -0.71
N ILE A 44 24.78 -34.28 -1.34
CA ILE A 44 24.45 -34.44 -2.77
C ILE A 44 23.00 -34.00 -2.99
N TYR A 45 22.06 -34.50 -2.19
CA TYR A 45 20.66 -34.09 -2.25
C TYR A 45 20.49 -32.56 -2.08
N LEU A 46 21.07 -31.96 -1.03
CA LEU A 46 20.93 -30.52 -0.77
C LEU A 46 21.51 -29.67 -1.90
N VAL A 47 22.68 -30.05 -2.42
CA VAL A 47 23.33 -29.36 -3.55
C VAL A 47 22.51 -29.55 -4.82
N SER A 48 21.98 -30.73 -5.09
CA SER A 48 21.12 -30.99 -6.26
C SER A 48 19.90 -30.07 -6.28
N ILE A 49 19.21 -29.92 -5.15
CA ILE A 49 18.08 -28.99 -5.03
C ILE A 49 18.55 -27.55 -5.20
N THR A 50 19.61 -27.12 -4.50
CA THR A 50 20.12 -25.74 -4.62
C THR A 50 20.62 -25.39 -6.03
N VAL A 51 21.26 -26.31 -6.74
CA VAL A 51 21.69 -26.11 -8.13
C VAL A 51 20.48 -26.02 -9.05
N TYR A 52 19.46 -26.85 -8.84
CA TYR A 52 18.23 -26.75 -9.62
C TYR A 52 17.52 -25.42 -9.37
N ASP A 53 17.41 -24.97 -8.12
CA ASP A 53 16.83 -23.66 -7.79
C ASP A 53 17.55 -22.52 -8.50
N TRP A 54 18.88 -22.60 -8.55
CA TRP A 54 19.71 -21.62 -9.24
C TRP A 54 19.53 -21.63 -10.76
N LEU A 55 19.37 -22.81 -11.38
CA LEU A 55 19.20 -22.95 -12.82
C LEU A 55 17.77 -22.63 -13.29
N SER A 56 16.76 -22.99 -12.50
CA SER A 56 15.34 -22.79 -12.83
C SER A 56 14.83 -21.41 -12.42
N GLY A 57 15.46 -20.78 -11.43
CA GLY A 57 14.93 -19.56 -10.80
C GLY A 57 13.76 -19.82 -9.83
N GLU A 58 13.34 -21.07 -9.65
CA GLU A 58 12.27 -21.47 -8.74
C GLU A 58 12.84 -22.05 -7.44
N THR A 59 12.26 -21.70 -6.29
CA THR A 59 12.68 -22.35 -5.02
C THR A 59 11.97 -23.68 -4.83
N LEU A 60 12.69 -24.80 -4.95
CA LEU A 60 12.20 -26.14 -4.61
C LEU A 60 12.46 -26.50 -3.14
N GLU A 61 13.16 -25.66 -2.36
CA GLU A 61 13.26 -25.86 -0.92
C GLU A 61 11.84 -26.03 -0.33
N ASN A 62 11.57 -27.19 0.26
CA ASN A 62 10.31 -27.54 0.89
C ASN A 62 10.53 -27.97 2.35
N TRP A 63 9.45 -28.34 3.03
CA TRP A 63 9.54 -28.82 4.42
C TRP A 63 10.55 -29.98 4.58
N PHE A 64 10.56 -30.96 3.67
CA PHE A 64 11.51 -32.07 3.71
C PHE A 64 12.97 -31.60 3.54
N TYR A 65 13.22 -30.64 2.65
CA TYR A 65 14.53 -29.98 2.53
C TYR A 65 14.99 -29.40 3.87
N GLN A 66 14.12 -28.73 4.64
CA GLN A 66 14.50 -28.16 5.93
C GLN A 66 14.89 -29.22 6.96
N TYR A 67 14.22 -30.38 6.99
CA TYR A 67 14.66 -31.52 7.83
C TYR A 67 15.98 -32.12 7.36
N MET A 68 16.19 -32.24 6.05
CA MET A 68 17.46 -32.73 5.50
C MET A 68 18.59 -31.75 5.78
N PHE A 69 18.33 -30.45 5.74
CA PHE A 69 19.28 -29.43 6.13
C PHE A 69 19.59 -29.49 7.63
N LEU A 70 18.59 -29.63 8.51
CA LEU A 70 18.82 -29.85 9.93
C LEU A 70 19.64 -31.13 10.19
N ALA A 71 19.33 -32.22 9.49
CA ALA A 71 20.08 -33.47 9.57
C ALA A 71 21.54 -33.27 9.14
N HIS A 72 21.80 -32.46 8.10
CA HIS A 72 23.15 -32.08 7.68
C HIS A 72 23.94 -31.45 8.83
N LEU A 73 23.33 -30.47 9.51
CA LEU A 73 23.96 -29.75 10.61
C LEU A 73 24.26 -30.68 11.79
N ILE A 74 23.30 -31.52 12.18
CA ILE A 74 23.46 -32.48 13.27
C ILE A 74 24.56 -33.49 12.93
N LEU A 75 24.50 -34.11 11.75
CA LEU A 75 25.49 -35.10 11.30
C LEU A 75 26.90 -34.49 11.22
N GLY A 76 27.02 -33.26 10.73
CA GLY A 76 28.30 -32.53 10.68
C GLY A 76 28.88 -32.26 12.07
N LEU A 77 28.07 -31.80 13.02
CA LEU A 77 28.49 -31.55 14.40
C LEU A 77 28.90 -32.85 15.11
N VAL A 78 28.13 -33.92 14.94
CA VAL A 78 28.45 -35.24 15.52
C VAL A 78 29.71 -35.82 14.89
N LEU A 79 30.00 -35.53 13.62
CA LEU A 79 31.20 -36.01 12.91
C LEU A 79 32.49 -35.36 13.41
N LEU A 80 32.41 -34.12 13.92
CA LEU A 80 33.57 -33.29 14.25
C LEU A 80 34.53 -33.97 15.24
N ALA A 81 34.03 -34.35 16.42
CA ALA A 81 34.86 -34.97 17.46
C ALA A 81 35.48 -36.33 17.03
N PRO A 82 34.74 -37.32 16.51
CA PRO A 82 35.33 -38.58 16.11
C PRO A 82 36.28 -38.43 14.91
N PHE A 83 36.02 -37.48 14.00
CA PHE A 83 36.91 -37.24 12.85
C PHE A 83 38.24 -36.63 13.28
N ILE A 84 38.22 -35.58 14.11
CA ILE A 84 39.43 -34.94 14.63
C ILE A 84 40.24 -35.93 15.49
N LEU A 85 39.58 -36.67 16.37
CA LEU A 85 40.22 -37.71 17.18
C LEU A 85 40.88 -38.78 16.31
N PHE A 86 40.18 -39.29 15.30
CA PHE A 86 40.74 -40.26 14.36
C PHE A 86 41.94 -39.68 13.63
N GLY A 87 41.86 -38.45 13.11
CA GLY A 87 42.93 -37.79 12.40
C GLY A 87 44.18 -37.61 13.25
N ILE A 88 44.05 -37.10 14.49
CA ILE A 88 45.16 -36.91 15.43
C ILE A 88 45.82 -38.25 15.78
N VAL A 89 45.03 -39.26 16.16
CA VAL A 89 45.54 -40.58 16.53
C VAL A 89 46.18 -41.28 15.31
N HIS A 90 45.62 -41.13 14.12
CA HIS A 90 46.16 -41.68 12.89
C HIS A 90 47.49 -41.02 12.51
N ILE A 91 47.58 -39.69 12.59
CA ILE A 91 48.82 -38.92 12.38
C ILE A 91 49.88 -39.36 13.39
N TYR A 92 49.53 -39.43 14.67
CA TYR A 92 50.47 -39.87 15.72
C TYR A 92 51.02 -41.28 15.48
N ASN A 93 50.18 -42.21 15.00
CA ASN A 93 50.59 -43.58 14.67
C ASN A 93 51.42 -43.69 13.38
N THR A 94 51.42 -42.67 12.51
CA THR A 94 52.03 -42.75 11.18
C THR A 94 53.15 -41.74 10.92
N LYS A 95 53.33 -40.71 11.75
CA LYS A 95 54.32 -39.62 11.59
C LYS A 95 55.77 -40.08 11.34
N ASN A 96 56.13 -41.26 11.85
CA ASN A 96 57.49 -41.82 11.78
C ASN A 96 57.66 -42.89 10.68
N ARG A 97 56.70 -43.06 9.77
CA ARG A 97 56.77 -44.06 8.68
C ARG A 97 57.74 -43.64 7.57
N LEU A 98 58.38 -44.63 6.95
CA LEU A 98 59.37 -44.46 5.88
C LEU A 98 58.77 -43.89 4.58
N ASN A 99 57.51 -44.20 4.28
CA ASN A 99 56.81 -43.65 3.11
C ASN A 99 56.37 -42.20 3.39
N ARG A 100 57.31 -41.26 3.21
CA ARG A 100 57.10 -39.82 3.44
C ARG A 100 56.05 -39.22 2.51
N ARG A 101 55.89 -39.75 1.29
CA ARG A 101 54.88 -39.26 0.33
C ARG A 101 53.47 -39.52 0.85
N ALA A 102 53.18 -40.73 1.34
CA ALA A 102 51.88 -41.06 1.94
C ALA A 102 51.56 -40.20 3.18
N VAL A 103 52.56 -39.96 4.05
CA VAL A 103 52.39 -39.12 5.24
C VAL A 103 52.06 -37.66 4.87
N ARG A 104 52.76 -37.07 3.89
CA ARG A 104 52.49 -35.69 3.44
C ARG A 104 51.10 -35.53 2.82
N VAL A 105 50.69 -36.48 1.97
CA VAL A 105 49.33 -36.46 1.39
C VAL A 105 48.27 -36.66 2.48
N GLY A 106 48.56 -37.47 3.50
CA GLY A 106 47.71 -37.64 4.68
C GLY A 106 47.53 -36.35 5.50
N TYR A 107 48.59 -35.54 5.65
CA TYR A 107 48.48 -34.20 6.27
C TYR A 107 47.64 -33.25 5.43
N GLY A 108 47.81 -33.25 4.10
CA GLY A 108 46.97 -32.46 3.19
C GLY A 108 45.50 -32.84 3.26
N LEU A 109 45.19 -34.15 3.27
CA LEU A 109 43.83 -34.66 3.44
C LEU A 109 43.22 -34.23 4.78
N PHE A 110 43.98 -34.37 5.88
CA PHE A 110 43.49 -33.95 7.20
C PHE A 110 43.24 -32.44 7.25
N PHE A 111 44.14 -31.63 6.69
CA PHE A 111 43.98 -30.17 6.62
C PHE A 111 42.74 -29.77 5.83
N ILE A 112 42.55 -30.30 4.61
CA ILE A 112 41.37 -29.99 3.79
C ILE A 112 40.09 -30.46 4.47
N SER A 113 40.12 -31.61 5.14
CA SER A 113 38.96 -32.10 5.89
C SER A 113 38.64 -31.22 7.11
N CYS A 114 39.65 -30.71 7.82
CA CYS A 114 39.46 -29.70 8.86
C CYS A 114 38.87 -28.41 8.28
N LEU A 115 39.29 -28.00 7.07
CA LEU A 115 38.74 -26.83 6.39
C LEU A 115 37.25 -27.02 6.06
N VAL A 116 36.81 -28.22 5.67
CA VAL A 116 35.38 -28.55 5.52
C VAL A 116 34.63 -28.37 6.85
N LEU A 117 35.17 -28.92 7.94
CA LEU A 117 34.53 -28.84 9.26
C LEU A 117 34.47 -27.39 9.80
N VAL A 118 35.57 -26.64 9.67
CA VAL A 118 35.66 -25.25 10.11
C VAL A 118 34.76 -24.34 9.29
N SER A 119 34.77 -24.48 7.95
CA SER A 119 33.84 -23.74 7.09
C SER A 119 32.38 -24.05 7.40
N GLY A 120 32.06 -25.31 7.74
CA GLY A 120 30.71 -25.69 8.20
C GLY A 120 30.29 -24.98 9.49
N ILE A 121 31.19 -24.91 10.48
CA ILE A 121 30.94 -24.16 11.74
C ILE A 121 30.79 -22.67 11.46
N LEU A 122 31.64 -22.09 10.63
CA LEU A 122 31.59 -20.67 10.28
C LEU A 122 30.28 -20.28 9.57
N LEU A 123 29.61 -21.22 8.90
CA LEU A 123 28.31 -20.99 8.28
C LEU A 123 27.13 -21.07 9.27
N LEU A 124 27.33 -21.64 10.46
CA LEU A 124 26.34 -21.64 11.55
C LEU A 124 26.25 -20.25 12.19
N ARG A 125 25.07 -19.64 12.20
CA ARG A 125 24.83 -18.29 12.73
C ARG A 125 24.63 -18.25 14.25
N ILE A 126 25.56 -18.81 15.01
CA ILE A 126 25.40 -18.99 16.46
C ILE A 126 25.88 -17.75 17.23
N GLY A 127 24.94 -17.08 17.92
CA GLY A 127 25.25 -15.98 18.85
C GLY A 127 25.94 -14.79 18.17
N SER A 128 27.06 -14.33 18.74
CA SER A 128 27.87 -13.21 18.22
C SER A 128 28.77 -13.58 17.04
N PHE A 129 28.82 -14.86 16.61
CA PHE A 129 29.54 -15.32 15.43
C PHE A 129 28.67 -15.25 14.16
N ASP A 130 28.12 -14.07 13.85
CA ASP A 130 27.35 -13.85 12.63
C ASP A 130 28.22 -13.16 11.57
N MET A 131 28.59 -13.89 10.52
CA MET A 131 29.14 -13.28 9.32
C MET A 131 28.05 -12.50 8.57
N LYS A 132 27.94 -11.22 8.94
CA LYS A 132 27.02 -10.26 8.31
C LYS A 132 27.44 -9.86 6.89
N ASN A 133 28.74 -9.93 6.57
CA ASN A 133 29.24 -9.57 5.25
C ASN A 133 28.83 -10.61 4.18
N PRO A 134 28.03 -10.24 3.15
CA PRO A 134 27.52 -11.18 2.15
C PRO A 134 28.63 -11.87 1.34
N THR A 135 29.70 -11.14 1.02
CA THR A 135 30.83 -11.64 0.24
C THR A 135 31.62 -12.68 1.03
N ALA A 136 31.96 -12.39 2.28
CA ALA A 136 32.69 -13.32 3.15
C ALA A 136 31.93 -14.62 3.37
N ARG A 137 30.59 -14.54 3.53
CA ARG A 137 29.72 -15.70 3.65
C ARG A 137 29.69 -16.52 2.35
N SER A 138 29.57 -15.85 1.20
CA SER A 138 29.57 -16.52 -0.11
C SER A 138 30.88 -17.28 -0.35
N VAL A 139 32.02 -16.66 -0.06
CA VAL A 139 33.33 -17.31 -0.16
C VAL A 139 33.40 -18.53 0.76
N THR A 140 32.99 -18.40 2.03
CA THR A 140 32.98 -19.52 2.99
C THR A 140 32.06 -20.65 2.54
N TYR A 141 30.90 -20.33 1.98
CA TYR A 141 29.96 -21.30 1.42
C TYR A 141 30.57 -22.08 0.26
N TRP A 142 31.15 -21.40 -0.73
CA TRP A 142 31.80 -22.06 -1.86
C TRP A 142 33.02 -22.87 -1.43
N CYS A 143 33.80 -22.39 -0.46
CA CYS A 143 34.85 -23.18 0.17
C CYS A 143 34.29 -24.46 0.80
N HIS A 144 33.16 -24.38 1.51
CA HIS A 144 32.51 -25.54 2.14
C HIS A 144 31.98 -26.55 1.11
N VAL A 145 31.48 -26.07 -0.03
CA VAL A 145 30.96 -26.93 -1.12
C VAL A 145 32.08 -27.58 -1.93
N ILE A 146 33.18 -26.86 -2.18
CA ILE A 146 34.28 -27.31 -3.04
C ILE A 146 35.31 -28.17 -2.29
N ALA A 147 35.61 -27.85 -1.03
CA ALA A 147 36.61 -28.56 -0.24
C ALA A 147 36.38 -30.08 -0.09
N PRO A 148 35.13 -30.61 0.01
CA PRO A 148 34.86 -32.04 0.01
C PRO A 148 35.33 -32.74 -1.28
N VAL A 149 35.22 -32.10 -2.45
CA VAL A 149 35.70 -32.65 -3.72
C VAL A 149 37.23 -32.80 -3.69
N PHE A 150 37.92 -31.78 -3.18
CA PHE A 150 39.37 -31.86 -2.94
C PHE A 150 39.74 -32.90 -1.88
N ALA A 151 38.93 -33.08 -0.83
CA ALA A 151 39.15 -34.11 0.17
C ALA A 151 39.03 -35.52 -0.44
N LEU A 152 38.04 -35.75 -1.31
CA LEU A 152 37.90 -37.01 -2.05
C LEU A 152 39.10 -37.28 -2.97
N TRP A 153 39.54 -36.25 -3.71
CA TRP A 153 40.73 -36.35 -4.55
C TRP A 153 42.00 -36.64 -3.74
N MET A 154 42.21 -35.94 -2.62
CA MET A 154 43.34 -36.19 -1.71
C MET A 154 43.26 -37.57 -1.05
N TYR A 155 42.07 -38.05 -0.74
CA TYR A 155 41.87 -39.41 -0.25
C TYR A 155 42.26 -40.45 -1.30
N TRP A 156 41.89 -40.23 -2.56
CA TRP A 156 42.32 -41.08 -3.67
C TRP A 156 43.84 -41.10 -3.83
N LEU A 157 44.49 -39.93 -3.83
CA LEU A 157 45.96 -39.82 -3.84
C LEU A 157 46.61 -40.52 -2.63
N HIS A 158 46.03 -40.37 -1.44
CA HIS A 158 46.51 -41.01 -0.21
C HIS A 158 46.45 -42.55 -0.31
N ARG A 159 45.46 -43.10 -1.04
CA ARG A 159 45.34 -44.54 -1.30
C ARG A 159 46.20 -45.03 -2.46
N LEU A 160 46.51 -44.20 -3.46
CA LEU A 160 47.45 -44.51 -4.54
C LEU A 160 48.89 -44.69 -4.03
N VAL A 161 49.32 -43.83 -3.11
CA VAL A 161 50.66 -43.86 -2.50
C VAL A 161 50.71 -44.78 -1.26
N GLY A 162 49.55 -45.31 -0.83
CA GLY A 162 49.35 -46.16 0.35
C GLY A 162 48.76 -47.55 0.01
N PRO A 163 47.96 -48.15 0.91
CA PRO A 163 47.29 -49.42 0.64
C PRO A 163 46.24 -49.30 -0.48
N LYS A 164 46.25 -50.24 -1.45
CA LYS A 164 45.33 -50.26 -2.61
C LYS A 164 43.86 -50.13 -2.18
N ILE A 165 43.06 -49.44 -3.00
CA ILE A 165 41.60 -49.32 -2.82
C ILE A 165 40.95 -50.68 -3.06
N LYS A 166 40.02 -51.07 -2.18
CA LYS A 166 39.19 -52.26 -2.39
C LYS A 166 37.98 -51.87 -3.24
N TRP A 167 38.14 -51.91 -4.57
CA TRP A 167 37.13 -51.44 -5.53
C TRP A 167 35.73 -52.04 -5.33
N LYS A 168 35.61 -53.34 -5.02
CA LYS A 168 34.32 -53.97 -4.70
C LYS A 168 33.60 -53.29 -3.53
N GLY A 169 34.34 -52.96 -2.46
CA GLY A 169 33.78 -52.24 -1.32
C GLY A 169 33.48 -50.77 -1.62
N GLY A 170 34.28 -50.13 -2.47
CA GLY A 170 34.02 -48.76 -2.95
C GLY A 170 32.77 -48.65 -3.81
N LEU A 171 32.54 -49.62 -4.71
CA LEU A 171 31.33 -49.70 -5.53
C LEU A 171 30.08 -49.96 -4.67
N ALA A 172 30.16 -50.86 -3.69
CA ALA A 172 29.06 -51.09 -2.74
C ALA A 172 28.73 -49.82 -1.93
N TYR A 173 29.75 -49.09 -1.47
CA TYR A 173 29.60 -47.83 -0.76
C TYR A 173 28.93 -46.74 -1.63
N LEU A 174 29.33 -46.62 -2.90
CA LEU A 174 28.69 -45.73 -3.85
C LEU A 174 27.23 -46.11 -4.09
N GLY A 175 26.94 -47.41 -4.27
CA GLY A 175 25.56 -47.90 -4.45
C GLY A 175 24.64 -47.54 -3.28
N VAL A 176 25.12 -47.63 -2.04
CA VAL A 176 24.35 -47.20 -0.86
C VAL A 176 24.08 -45.70 -0.88
N ILE A 177 25.09 -44.87 -1.17
CA ILE A 177 24.91 -43.41 -1.26
C ILE A 177 23.89 -43.07 -2.37
N THR A 178 24.01 -43.67 -3.54
CA THR A 178 23.09 -43.44 -4.66
C THR A 178 21.65 -43.82 -4.27
N ALA A 179 21.45 -44.98 -3.66
CA ALA A 179 20.12 -45.41 -3.21
C ALA A 179 19.52 -44.44 -2.18
N MET A 180 20.33 -43.93 -1.25
CA MET A 180 19.91 -42.92 -0.29
C MET A 180 19.50 -41.60 -0.96
N VAL A 181 20.30 -41.11 -1.91
CA VAL A 181 20.00 -39.87 -2.66
C VAL A 181 18.70 -40.02 -3.44
N VAL A 182 18.53 -41.14 -4.17
CA VAL A 182 17.29 -41.43 -4.91
C VAL A 182 16.10 -41.48 -3.97
N GLY A 183 16.22 -42.14 -2.81
CA GLY A 183 15.18 -42.14 -1.78
C GLY A 183 14.81 -40.74 -1.31
N MET A 184 15.80 -39.89 -0.99
CA MET A 184 15.54 -38.50 -0.58
C MET A 184 14.85 -37.69 -1.69
N LEU A 185 15.25 -37.85 -2.95
CA LEU A 185 14.61 -37.19 -4.10
C LEU A 185 13.17 -37.66 -4.30
N MET A 186 12.89 -38.97 -4.13
CA MET A 186 11.53 -39.49 -4.18
C MET A 186 10.65 -38.90 -3.08
N PHE A 187 11.13 -38.85 -1.83
CA PHE A 187 10.41 -38.21 -0.73
C PHE A 187 10.21 -36.70 -0.95
N HIS A 188 11.22 -36.00 -1.46
CA HIS A 188 11.08 -34.60 -1.84
C HIS A 188 9.96 -34.41 -2.88
N SER A 189 9.93 -35.26 -3.92
CA SER A 189 8.92 -35.19 -4.99
C SER A 189 7.52 -35.62 -4.56
N SER A 190 7.39 -36.27 -3.40
CA SER A 190 6.09 -36.67 -2.86
C SER A 190 5.31 -35.52 -2.22
N ASP A 191 5.92 -34.33 -2.13
CA ASP A 191 5.24 -33.11 -1.68
C ASP A 191 4.19 -32.67 -2.72
N PRO A 192 2.89 -32.84 -2.46
CA PRO A 192 1.84 -32.57 -3.44
C PRO A 192 1.53 -31.06 -3.58
N ARG A 193 2.21 -30.20 -2.83
CA ARG A 193 1.85 -28.78 -2.69
C ARG A 193 2.20 -27.97 -3.92
N LYS A 194 1.27 -27.11 -4.30
CA LYS A 194 1.47 -26.03 -5.28
C LYS A 194 1.53 -24.71 -4.52
N TRP A 195 2.50 -23.87 -4.86
CA TRP A 195 2.65 -22.55 -4.23
C TRP A 195 1.67 -21.54 -4.84
N ASN A 196 1.19 -20.61 -4.03
CA ASN A 196 0.33 -19.49 -4.44
C ASN A 196 -0.96 -19.92 -5.16
N VAL A 197 -1.59 -21.01 -4.72
CA VAL A 197 -2.86 -21.45 -5.31
C VAL A 197 -3.97 -20.45 -4.96
N VAL A 198 -4.78 -20.06 -5.94
CA VAL A 198 -5.92 -19.14 -5.75
C VAL A 198 -7.01 -19.76 -4.86
N GLY A 199 -7.07 -21.09 -4.80
CA GLY A 199 -8.13 -21.83 -4.13
C GLY A 199 -9.42 -21.93 -4.95
N PRO A 200 -10.41 -22.72 -4.49
CA PRO A 200 -11.66 -22.91 -5.21
C PRO A 200 -12.54 -21.66 -5.12
N LYS A 201 -13.14 -21.25 -6.24
CA LYS A 201 -14.10 -20.13 -6.27
C LYS A 201 -15.29 -20.33 -5.32
N SER A 202 -15.66 -21.59 -5.05
CA SER A 202 -16.73 -21.91 -4.10
C SER A 202 -16.39 -21.50 -2.66
N GLY A 203 -15.11 -21.33 -2.30
CA GLY A 203 -14.68 -20.86 -0.99
C GLY A 203 -15.19 -19.46 -0.64
N GLU A 204 -15.43 -18.61 -1.64
CA GLU A 204 -16.02 -17.27 -1.46
C GLU A 204 -17.36 -17.32 -0.73
N LYS A 205 -18.17 -18.37 -0.97
CA LYS A 205 -19.51 -18.50 -0.37
C LYS A 205 -19.47 -18.56 1.16
N TYR A 206 -18.38 -19.03 1.76
CA TYR A 206 -18.24 -19.11 3.21
C TYR A 206 -17.94 -17.76 3.86
N PHE A 207 -17.26 -16.87 3.13
CA PHE A 207 -16.79 -15.56 3.62
C PHE A 207 -17.63 -14.38 3.07
N PHE A 208 -18.51 -14.64 2.11
CA PHE A 208 -19.43 -13.66 1.56
C PHE A 208 -20.26 -12.96 2.65
N PRO A 209 -20.52 -11.63 2.57
CA PRO A 209 -20.26 -10.71 1.45
C PRO A 209 -18.85 -10.12 1.33
N SER A 210 -17.87 -10.53 2.14
CA SER A 210 -16.47 -10.29 1.78
C SER A 210 -16.07 -11.16 0.59
N LEU A 211 -15.22 -10.64 -0.29
CA LEU A 211 -14.70 -11.38 -1.44
C LEU A 211 -13.46 -12.24 -1.08
N SER A 212 -13.07 -12.26 0.19
CA SER A 212 -11.92 -13.03 0.67
C SER A 212 -12.10 -14.54 0.55
N ARG A 213 -10.99 -15.27 0.38
CA ARG A 213 -10.97 -16.73 0.26
C ARG A 213 -9.73 -17.33 0.92
N THR A 214 -9.83 -18.60 1.30
CA THR A 214 -8.65 -19.41 1.68
C THR A 214 -8.21 -20.29 0.50
N SER A 215 -6.93 -20.65 0.45
CA SER A 215 -6.38 -21.48 -0.64
C SER A 215 -6.98 -22.90 -0.70
N THR A 216 -7.48 -23.41 0.43
CA THR A 216 -8.15 -24.72 0.53
C THR A 216 -9.67 -24.63 0.47
N GLY A 217 -10.24 -23.47 0.82
CA GLY A 217 -11.67 -23.31 1.09
C GLY A 217 -12.05 -23.63 2.55
N ASP A 218 -11.10 -24.07 3.37
CA ASP A 218 -11.28 -24.36 4.80
C ASP A 218 -10.80 -23.20 5.69
N PHE A 219 -11.09 -23.26 6.99
CA PHE A 219 -10.58 -22.33 7.99
C PHE A 219 -9.07 -22.50 8.25
N ILE A 220 -8.41 -21.41 8.62
CA ILE A 220 -6.99 -21.38 9.01
C ILE A 220 -6.91 -21.31 10.54
N PRO A 221 -6.10 -22.15 11.21
CA PRO A 221 -5.89 -22.07 12.66
C PRO A 221 -5.44 -20.67 13.09
N ALA A 222 -6.06 -20.12 14.14
CA ALA A 222 -5.74 -18.79 14.64
C ALA A 222 -4.25 -18.65 15.04
N GLU A 223 -3.69 -19.69 15.65
CA GLU A 223 -2.27 -19.73 16.06
C GLU A 223 -1.31 -19.52 14.88
N ALA A 224 -1.64 -20.03 13.69
CA ALA A 224 -0.81 -19.86 12.49
C ALA A 224 -0.81 -18.40 12.01
N MET A 225 -1.92 -17.68 12.23
CA MET A 225 -2.07 -16.27 11.87
C MET A 225 -1.56 -15.30 12.94
N MET A 226 -1.36 -15.75 14.18
CA MET A 226 -0.96 -14.92 15.33
C MET A 226 0.51 -15.12 15.73
N MET A 227 1.40 -15.13 14.74
CA MET A 227 2.83 -15.41 14.91
C MET A 227 3.71 -14.14 14.98
N ASP A 228 3.16 -13.01 15.42
CA ASP A 228 3.88 -11.72 15.43
C ASP A 228 5.13 -11.74 16.33
N ASP A 229 5.05 -12.38 17.51
CA ASP A 229 6.18 -12.58 18.43
C ASP A 229 7.29 -13.43 17.80
N TYR A 230 6.92 -14.38 16.93
CA TYR A 230 7.88 -15.19 16.18
C TYR A 230 8.61 -14.33 15.13
N CYS A 231 7.90 -13.45 14.43
CA CYS A 231 8.47 -12.48 13.50
C CYS A 231 9.41 -11.49 14.20
N GLN A 232 9.02 -10.98 15.38
CA GLN A 232 9.79 -10.00 16.17
C GLN A 232 11.22 -10.46 16.50
N LYS A 233 11.45 -11.78 16.65
CA LYS A 233 12.78 -12.35 16.93
C LYS A 233 13.86 -12.00 15.88
N CYS A 234 13.45 -11.70 14.65
CA CYS A 234 14.34 -11.31 13.55
C CYS A 234 14.04 -9.91 12.99
N HIS A 235 12.85 -9.37 13.26
CA HIS A 235 12.34 -8.09 12.76
C HIS A 235 11.86 -7.15 13.89
N PRO A 236 12.68 -6.87 14.92
CA PRO A 236 12.26 -6.05 16.05
C PRO A 236 11.86 -4.63 15.67
N ASP A 237 12.55 -3.98 14.71
CA ASP A 237 12.23 -2.61 14.32
C ASP A 237 10.92 -2.55 13.54
N THR A 238 10.74 -3.48 12.60
CA THR A 238 9.50 -3.61 11.81
C THR A 238 8.29 -3.91 12.70
N HIS A 239 8.45 -4.81 13.67
CA HIS A 239 7.40 -5.11 14.65
C HIS A 239 7.08 -3.91 15.55
N ALA A 240 8.10 -3.15 15.96
CA ALA A 240 7.91 -1.95 16.77
C ALA A 240 7.13 -0.85 16.02
N ASP A 241 7.26 -0.78 14.69
CA ASP A 241 6.44 0.09 13.85
C ASP A 241 5.00 -0.46 13.72
N TRP A 242 4.85 -1.75 13.36
CA TRP A 242 3.55 -2.39 13.15
C TRP A 242 2.65 -2.36 14.40
N LYS A 243 3.19 -2.65 15.59
CA LYS A 243 2.43 -2.72 16.85
C LYS A 243 1.71 -1.41 17.21
N ASN A 244 2.12 -0.28 16.62
CA ASN A 244 1.52 1.03 16.85
C ASN A 244 0.69 1.51 15.64
N SER A 245 0.67 0.75 14.55
CA SER A 245 -0.05 1.07 13.32
C SER A 245 -1.56 0.83 13.45
N VAL A 246 -2.34 1.52 12.61
CA VAL A 246 -3.79 1.29 12.51
C VAL A 246 -4.11 -0.09 11.90
N HIS A 247 -3.16 -0.76 11.25
CA HIS A 247 -3.35 -2.16 10.82
C HIS A 247 -3.39 -3.11 12.01
N HIS A 248 -2.50 -2.94 13.01
CA HIS A 248 -2.64 -3.69 14.25
C HIS A 248 -3.95 -3.32 14.97
N PHE A 249 -4.33 -2.04 14.98
CA PHE A 249 -5.61 -1.55 15.53
C PHE A 249 -6.76 -1.55 14.52
N SER A 250 -6.86 -2.58 13.67
CA SER A 250 -7.93 -2.69 12.69
C SER A 250 -9.18 -3.37 13.25
N SER A 251 -9.04 -4.22 14.26
CA SER A 251 -10.09 -5.12 14.75
C SER A 251 -10.78 -4.55 16.01
N PHE A 252 -11.36 -5.41 16.84
CA PHE A 252 -12.10 -5.04 18.05
C PHE A 252 -11.21 -4.35 19.12
N ASN A 253 -9.88 -4.39 18.97
CA ASN A 253 -8.91 -3.60 19.74
C ASN A 253 -8.93 -2.09 19.45
N ASN A 254 -9.79 -1.63 18.53
CA ASN A 254 -10.00 -0.23 18.19
C ASN A 254 -11.38 0.23 18.66
N PRO A 255 -11.48 1.14 19.65
CA PRO A 255 -12.77 1.55 20.21
C PRO A 255 -13.75 2.16 19.19
N ALA A 256 -13.23 2.86 18.18
CA ALA A 256 -14.05 3.47 17.14
C ALA A 256 -14.65 2.39 16.20
N TYR A 257 -13.82 1.45 15.75
CA TYR A 257 -14.29 0.33 14.93
C TYR A 257 -15.24 -0.57 15.73
N LEU A 258 -14.87 -0.93 16.97
CA LEU A 258 -15.66 -1.74 17.89
C LEU A 258 -17.09 -1.22 18.05
N ALA A 259 -17.25 0.09 18.26
CA ALA A 259 -18.57 0.70 18.40
C ALA A 259 -19.40 0.59 17.11
N SER A 260 -18.77 0.79 15.95
CA SER A 260 -19.45 0.74 14.64
C SER A 260 -19.84 -0.69 14.26
N VAL A 261 -18.91 -1.65 14.37
CA VAL A 261 -19.17 -3.06 14.01
C VAL A 261 -20.20 -3.70 14.94
N ARG A 262 -20.25 -3.31 16.22
CA ARG A 262 -21.30 -3.75 17.16
C ARG A 262 -22.68 -3.28 16.73
N GLU A 263 -22.81 -2.04 16.25
CA GLU A 263 -24.08 -1.53 15.71
C GLU A 263 -24.48 -2.34 14.46
N THR A 264 -23.57 -2.51 13.49
CA THR A 264 -23.85 -3.30 12.29
C THR A 264 -24.23 -4.75 12.64
N ARG A 265 -23.54 -5.39 13.59
CA ARG A 265 -23.87 -6.75 14.07
C ARG A 265 -25.25 -6.79 14.72
N LYS A 266 -25.60 -5.78 15.53
CA LYS A 266 -26.93 -5.66 16.15
C LYS A 266 -28.02 -5.51 15.07
N VAL A 267 -27.85 -4.59 14.12
CA VAL A 267 -28.80 -4.36 13.02
C VAL A 267 -28.95 -5.63 12.18
N SER A 268 -27.85 -6.30 11.85
CA SER A 268 -27.88 -7.55 11.08
C SER A 268 -28.62 -8.66 11.83
N LEU A 269 -28.41 -8.79 13.14
CA LEU A 269 -29.10 -9.78 13.95
C LEU A 269 -30.61 -9.51 14.05
N GLU A 270 -30.98 -8.25 14.29
CA GLU A 270 -32.39 -7.82 14.39
C GLU A 270 -33.12 -7.95 13.04
N ARG A 271 -32.45 -7.64 11.93
CA ARG A 271 -33.01 -7.63 10.57
C ARG A 271 -33.03 -9.02 9.93
N ASP A 272 -31.91 -9.75 10.01
CA ASP A 272 -31.65 -10.97 9.23
C ASP A 272 -31.60 -12.24 10.09
N GLY A 273 -31.64 -12.11 11.42
CA GLY A 273 -31.52 -13.23 12.36
C GLY A 273 -30.12 -13.85 12.42
N ASN A 274 -29.11 -13.23 11.80
CA ASN A 274 -27.74 -13.72 11.76
C ASN A 274 -26.74 -12.55 11.58
N LEU A 275 -25.43 -12.85 11.66
CA LEU A 275 -24.37 -11.84 11.63
C LEU A 275 -23.63 -11.76 10.29
N GLN A 276 -24.09 -12.46 9.24
CA GLN A 276 -23.34 -12.62 7.99
C GLN A 276 -23.05 -11.30 7.29
N ALA A 277 -23.95 -10.32 7.34
CA ALA A 277 -23.70 -9.00 6.74
C ALA A 277 -22.45 -8.32 7.33
N SER A 278 -22.10 -8.56 8.59
CA SER A 278 -20.89 -8.02 9.22
C SER A 278 -19.58 -8.61 8.69
N ARG A 279 -19.62 -9.74 7.96
CA ARG A 279 -18.44 -10.30 7.28
C ARG A 279 -17.88 -9.36 6.22
N PHE A 280 -18.69 -8.45 5.69
CA PHE A 280 -18.23 -7.33 4.85
C PHE A 280 -17.04 -6.58 5.47
N CYS A 281 -17.07 -6.37 6.79
CA CYS A 281 -16.00 -5.70 7.52
C CYS A 281 -14.80 -6.64 7.75
N ALA A 282 -15.10 -7.91 8.06
CA ALA A 282 -14.15 -8.88 8.60
C ALA A 282 -12.98 -9.21 7.65
N GLY A 283 -13.21 -9.22 6.34
CA GLY A 283 -12.16 -9.46 5.34
C GLY A 283 -11.04 -8.40 5.34
N CYS A 284 -11.29 -7.20 5.86
CA CYS A 284 -10.31 -6.12 5.94
C CYS A 284 -9.89 -5.78 7.38
N HIS A 285 -10.81 -5.92 8.34
CA HIS A 285 -10.61 -5.47 9.72
C HIS A 285 -10.31 -6.61 10.70
N ASP A 286 -10.95 -7.77 10.52
CA ASP A 286 -10.97 -8.88 11.49
C ASP A 286 -10.47 -10.21 10.89
N PRO A 287 -9.36 -10.22 10.13
CA PRO A 287 -8.96 -11.40 9.35
C PRO A 287 -8.71 -12.64 10.21
N VAL A 288 -8.12 -12.49 11.41
CA VAL A 288 -7.82 -13.62 12.29
C VAL A 288 -9.08 -14.32 12.81
N PRO A 289 -10.04 -13.66 13.49
CA PRO A 289 -11.29 -14.31 13.89
C PRO A 289 -12.09 -14.78 12.67
N PHE A 290 -11.98 -14.07 11.53
CA PHE A 290 -12.74 -14.41 10.32
C PHE A 290 -12.29 -15.72 9.69
N PHE A 291 -10.99 -15.87 9.38
CA PHE A 291 -10.48 -17.09 8.75
C PHE A 291 -10.34 -18.27 9.72
N SER A 292 -10.37 -18.04 11.03
CA SER A 292 -10.41 -19.14 12.02
C SER A 292 -11.83 -19.65 12.30
N GLY A 293 -12.86 -18.99 11.77
CA GLY A 293 -14.27 -19.33 12.01
C GLY A 293 -14.84 -18.77 13.33
N ALA A 294 -14.02 -18.14 14.17
CA ALA A 294 -14.46 -17.57 15.44
C ALA A 294 -15.41 -16.37 15.26
N PHE A 295 -15.27 -15.60 14.18
CA PHE A 295 -16.05 -14.37 13.94
C PHE A 295 -17.57 -14.59 13.86
N ASP A 296 -17.96 -15.75 13.31
CA ASP A 296 -19.35 -16.13 13.11
C ASP A 296 -19.96 -16.85 14.33
N ASP A 297 -19.17 -17.12 15.38
CA ASP A 297 -19.69 -17.66 16.63
C ASP A 297 -20.71 -16.67 17.22
N PRO A 298 -21.98 -17.07 17.44
CA PRO A 298 -22.99 -16.22 18.07
C PRO A 298 -22.58 -15.74 19.48
N ASN A 299 -21.69 -16.47 20.15
CA ASN A 299 -21.15 -16.16 21.47
C ASN A 299 -19.74 -15.56 21.41
N PHE A 300 -19.29 -15.09 20.24
CA PHE A 300 -17.96 -14.49 20.08
C PHE A 300 -17.74 -13.35 21.07
N ASP A 301 -16.76 -13.51 21.96
CA ASP A 301 -16.35 -12.47 22.92
C ASP A 301 -15.46 -11.44 22.21
N ASP A 302 -16.08 -10.37 21.74
CA ASP A 302 -15.41 -9.26 21.05
C ASP A 302 -14.47 -8.42 21.94
N ILE A 303 -14.29 -8.79 23.21
CA ILE A 303 -13.39 -8.13 24.17
C ILE A 303 -12.21 -9.04 24.53
N ASN A 304 -12.51 -10.25 25.04
CA ASN A 304 -11.51 -11.10 25.68
C ASN A 304 -11.07 -12.26 24.79
N HIS A 305 -11.74 -12.53 23.68
CA HIS A 305 -11.30 -13.59 22.78
C HIS A 305 -9.94 -13.22 22.20
N ILE A 306 -8.98 -14.16 22.22
CA ILE A 306 -7.59 -13.89 21.80
C ILE A 306 -7.49 -13.31 20.39
N THR A 307 -8.34 -13.78 19.46
CA THR A 307 -8.36 -13.29 18.08
C THR A 307 -9.02 -11.92 17.92
N SER A 308 -9.85 -11.47 18.86
CA SER A 308 -10.52 -10.15 18.79
C SER A 308 -9.51 -8.99 18.85
N GLN A 309 -8.34 -9.24 19.45
CA GLN A 309 -7.30 -8.24 19.66
C GLN A 309 -6.18 -8.27 18.63
N ALA A 310 -6.24 -9.18 17.64
CA ALA A 310 -5.13 -9.44 16.73
C ALA A 310 -4.94 -8.35 15.66
N GLY A 311 -6.05 -7.80 15.14
CA GLY A 311 -6.00 -6.90 13.99
C GLY A 311 -5.50 -7.59 12.71
N ILE A 312 -4.89 -6.81 11.82
CA ILE A 312 -4.10 -7.30 10.71
C ILE A 312 -2.70 -7.63 11.23
N THR A 313 -2.38 -8.92 11.34
CA THR A 313 -1.07 -9.40 11.79
C THR A 313 -0.03 -9.38 10.68
N CYS A 314 1.24 -9.59 11.06
CA CYS A 314 2.32 -9.81 10.11
C CYS A 314 1.97 -10.96 9.16
N THR A 315 1.47 -12.07 9.72
CA THR A 315 1.06 -13.23 8.93
C THR A 315 -0.12 -12.91 8.03
N THR A 316 -1.16 -12.20 8.49
CA THR A 316 -2.31 -11.90 7.62
C THR A 316 -1.88 -11.24 6.32
N CYS A 317 -1.05 -10.19 6.37
CA CYS A 317 -0.59 -9.54 5.16
C CYS A 317 0.34 -10.44 4.34
N HIS A 318 1.33 -11.07 4.99
CA HIS A 318 2.39 -11.80 4.29
C HIS A 318 2.01 -13.21 3.83
N ALA A 319 0.89 -13.76 4.34
CA ALA A 319 0.32 -15.04 3.92
C ALA A 319 -0.70 -14.89 2.78
N ILE A 320 -1.06 -13.66 2.38
CA ILE A 320 -1.78 -13.44 1.13
C ILE A 320 -0.91 -13.94 -0.03
N THR A 321 -1.53 -14.72 -0.91
CA THR A 321 -0.87 -15.33 -2.07
C THR A 321 -1.32 -14.73 -3.39
N ASN A 322 -2.55 -14.22 -3.45
CA ASN A 322 -3.15 -13.70 -4.66
C ASN A 322 -4.02 -12.49 -4.36
N VAL A 323 -3.97 -11.50 -5.24
CA VAL A 323 -5.02 -10.49 -5.40
C VAL A 323 -5.95 -11.01 -6.49
N ASN A 324 -7.20 -11.28 -6.14
CA ASN A 324 -8.12 -11.99 -7.03
C ASN A 324 -8.76 -11.06 -8.06
N SER A 325 -8.95 -9.78 -7.71
CA SER A 325 -9.35 -8.71 -8.64
C SER A 325 -9.11 -7.32 -8.04
N VAL A 326 -9.40 -6.28 -8.83
CA VAL A 326 -9.36 -4.87 -8.41
C VAL A 326 -10.73 -4.36 -7.91
N ARG A 327 -11.65 -5.24 -7.50
CA ARG A 327 -12.97 -4.87 -6.96
C ARG A 327 -12.93 -4.36 -5.52
N GLY A 328 -11.89 -4.72 -4.76
CA GLY A 328 -11.80 -4.40 -3.34
C GLY A 328 -12.57 -5.35 -2.43
N ASN A 329 -13.10 -4.88 -1.29
CA ASN A 329 -13.87 -5.69 -0.31
C ASN A 329 -13.17 -6.98 0.17
N GLY A 330 -11.84 -6.95 0.27
CA GLY A 330 -11.02 -8.08 0.68
C GLY A 330 -10.86 -9.15 -0.39
N ASP A 331 -10.97 -8.84 -1.69
CA ASP A 331 -10.83 -9.82 -2.79
C ASP A 331 -9.39 -10.33 -2.97
N TYR A 332 -8.94 -11.14 -2.01
CA TYR A 332 -7.63 -11.78 -1.96
C TYR A 332 -7.77 -13.24 -1.51
N THR A 333 -6.73 -14.03 -1.80
CA THR A 333 -6.58 -15.37 -1.25
C THR A 333 -5.47 -15.39 -0.21
N ILE A 334 -5.78 -15.93 0.97
CA ILE A 334 -4.83 -16.20 2.05
C ILE A 334 -4.61 -17.71 2.21
N GLU A 335 -3.42 -18.13 2.61
CA GLU A 335 -3.11 -19.53 2.91
C GLU A 335 -2.53 -19.69 4.32
N GLU A 336 -2.66 -20.89 4.90
CA GLU A 336 -1.92 -21.22 6.12
C GLU A 336 -0.40 -21.24 5.81
N PRO A 337 0.41 -20.39 6.45
CA PRO A 337 1.84 -20.34 6.18
C PRO A 337 2.53 -21.61 6.68
N ILE A 338 3.49 -22.11 5.89
CA ILE A 338 4.32 -23.24 6.30
C ILE A 338 5.59 -22.71 6.95
N HIS A 339 5.86 -23.17 8.17
CA HIS A 339 7.03 -22.75 8.92
C HIS A 339 8.20 -23.74 8.82
N TYR A 340 9.35 -23.34 9.39
CA TYR A 340 10.48 -24.24 9.60
C TYR A 340 10.17 -25.22 10.75
N PRO A 341 10.90 -26.35 10.86
CA PRO A 341 10.73 -27.28 11.96
C PRO A 341 10.77 -26.57 13.32
N PHE A 342 9.86 -26.95 14.23
CA PHE A 342 9.77 -26.44 15.61
C PHE A 342 9.30 -24.98 15.78
N ALA A 343 8.68 -24.36 14.77
CA ALA A 343 8.18 -22.99 14.90
C ALA A 343 7.15 -22.79 16.01
N TYR A 344 6.29 -23.80 16.22
CA TYR A 344 5.27 -23.82 17.29
C TYR A 344 5.74 -24.52 18.57
N SER A 345 7.04 -24.79 18.72
CA SER A 345 7.52 -25.47 19.92
C SER A 345 7.59 -24.52 21.12
N ASP A 346 7.13 -24.96 22.29
CA ASP A 346 7.34 -24.25 23.56
C ASP A 346 8.76 -24.45 24.12
N ASN A 347 9.51 -25.42 23.59
CA ASN A 347 10.85 -25.70 24.03
C ASN A 347 11.83 -24.64 23.50
N THR A 348 12.44 -23.88 24.40
CA THR A 348 13.36 -22.77 24.06
C THR A 348 14.56 -23.21 23.21
N PHE A 349 15.07 -24.42 23.41
CA PHE A 349 16.15 -24.98 22.59
C PHE A 349 15.67 -25.31 21.18
N LEU A 350 14.50 -25.93 21.01
CA LEU A 350 13.95 -26.24 19.69
C LEU A 350 13.54 -24.97 18.93
N GLN A 351 13.01 -23.95 19.61
CA GLN A 351 12.80 -22.61 19.04
C GLN A 351 14.11 -21.95 18.64
N TRP A 352 15.16 -22.10 19.44
CA TRP A 352 16.49 -21.63 19.05
C TRP A 352 16.98 -22.33 17.79
N VAL A 353 16.81 -23.66 17.67
CA VAL A 353 17.13 -24.43 16.46
C VAL A 353 16.35 -23.91 15.26
N ASN A 354 15.04 -23.69 15.41
CA ASN A 354 14.19 -23.12 14.36
C ASN A 354 14.75 -21.78 13.86
N ASN A 355 15.02 -20.84 14.77
CA ASN A 355 15.56 -19.52 14.42
C ASN A 355 16.88 -19.63 13.67
N GLN A 356 17.73 -20.59 14.02
CA GLN A 356 18.99 -20.85 13.29
C GLN A 356 18.74 -21.39 11.90
N LEU A 357 17.77 -22.29 11.71
CA LEU A 357 17.42 -22.82 10.39
C LEU A 357 16.93 -21.70 9.46
N VAL A 358 16.03 -20.84 9.94
CA VAL A 358 15.53 -19.67 9.20
C VAL A 358 16.69 -18.75 8.80
N LYS A 359 17.55 -18.38 9.77
CA LYS A 359 18.69 -17.48 9.51
C LYS A 359 19.73 -18.11 8.59
N ALA A 360 19.97 -19.42 8.67
CA ALA A 360 21.00 -20.09 7.88
C ALA A 360 20.58 -20.23 6.41
N LYS A 361 19.30 -20.56 6.16
CA LYS A 361 18.73 -20.80 4.83
C LYS A 361 17.37 -20.12 4.68
N PRO A 362 17.30 -18.79 4.46
CA PRO A 362 16.05 -18.03 4.48
C PRO A 362 15.23 -18.09 3.17
N ALA A 363 15.62 -18.87 2.16
CA ALA A 363 14.94 -18.87 0.87
C ALA A 363 13.49 -19.38 0.97
N PHE A 364 13.26 -20.48 1.69
CA PHE A 364 11.91 -20.95 2.01
C PHE A 364 11.07 -19.93 2.79
N HIS A 365 11.66 -19.25 3.79
CA HIS A 365 10.99 -18.16 4.51
C HIS A 365 10.58 -17.02 3.57
N LYS A 366 11.51 -16.56 2.71
CA LYS A 366 11.24 -15.50 1.73
C LYS A 366 10.12 -15.89 0.77
N LYS A 367 10.11 -17.13 0.24
CA LYS A 367 9.04 -17.60 -0.65
C LYS A 367 7.68 -17.64 0.04
N THR A 368 7.65 -18.01 1.32
CA THR A 368 6.41 -18.09 2.11
C THR A 368 5.83 -16.71 2.40
N PHE A 369 6.65 -15.71 2.73
CA PHE A 369 6.15 -14.42 3.24
C PHE A 369 6.32 -13.23 2.27
N LEU A 370 7.13 -13.35 1.21
CA LEU A 370 7.40 -12.25 0.28
C LEU A 370 7.10 -12.65 -1.17
N LYS A 371 5.97 -12.12 -1.65
CA LYS A 371 5.48 -12.22 -3.04
C LYS A 371 5.54 -10.87 -3.75
N ASP A 372 5.55 -10.85 -5.08
CA ASP A 372 5.61 -9.60 -5.84
C ASP A 372 4.36 -8.73 -5.70
N LEU A 373 3.19 -9.32 -5.38
CA LEU A 373 1.95 -8.60 -5.10
C LEU A 373 2.12 -7.50 -4.03
N HIS A 374 3.00 -7.67 -3.03
CA HIS A 374 3.21 -6.67 -1.97
C HIS A 374 3.79 -5.35 -2.48
N LYS A 375 4.31 -5.32 -3.72
CA LYS A 375 4.83 -4.11 -4.37
C LYS A 375 3.79 -3.41 -5.23
N SER A 376 2.60 -3.99 -5.40
CA SER A 376 1.56 -3.49 -6.30
C SER A 376 0.53 -2.66 -5.54
N THR A 377 -0.10 -1.71 -6.23
CA THR A 377 -1.17 -0.87 -5.68
C THR A 377 -2.45 -1.70 -5.46
N GLU A 378 -2.66 -2.73 -6.28
CA GLU A 378 -3.80 -3.65 -6.18
C GLU A 378 -3.83 -4.39 -4.84
N PHE A 379 -2.66 -4.72 -4.26
CA PHE A 379 -2.59 -5.32 -2.94
C PHE A 379 -3.24 -4.46 -1.86
N CYS A 380 -2.87 -3.18 -1.78
CA CYS A 380 -3.54 -2.21 -0.89
C CYS A 380 -5.01 -2.00 -1.29
N GLY A 381 -5.29 -2.02 -2.61
CA GLY A 381 -6.62 -1.88 -3.19
C GLY A 381 -7.63 -2.93 -2.71
N THR A 382 -7.18 -4.13 -2.30
CA THR A 382 -8.06 -5.16 -1.72
C THR A 382 -8.86 -4.63 -0.53
N CYS A 383 -8.26 -3.76 0.31
CA CYS A 383 -8.91 -3.17 1.48
C CYS A 383 -9.24 -1.68 1.31
N HIS A 384 -8.50 -0.96 0.45
CA HIS A 384 -8.64 0.49 0.24
C HIS A 384 -9.52 0.89 -0.95
N LYS A 385 -10.14 -0.08 -1.63
CA LYS A 385 -11.29 0.08 -2.52
C LYS A 385 -12.45 -0.71 -1.93
N VAL A 386 -13.61 -0.07 -1.80
CA VAL A 386 -14.76 -0.60 -1.08
C VAL A 386 -16.04 -0.26 -1.82
N HIS A 387 -16.99 -1.20 -1.77
CA HIS A 387 -18.36 -0.98 -2.17
C HIS A 387 -19.31 -1.61 -1.15
N LEU A 388 -20.50 -1.04 -1.00
CA LEU A 388 -21.54 -1.56 -0.12
C LEU A 388 -22.37 -2.56 -0.94
N PRO A 389 -22.35 -3.85 -0.59
CA PRO A 389 -23.11 -4.87 -1.30
C PRO A 389 -24.58 -4.87 -0.84
N GLU A 390 -25.45 -5.46 -1.64
CA GLU A 390 -26.89 -5.54 -1.36
C GLU A 390 -27.16 -6.33 -0.07
N GLU A 391 -26.34 -7.34 0.21
CA GLU A 391 -26.43 -8.15 1.43
C GLU A 391 -26.21 -7.33 2.71
N LEU A 392 -25.47 -6.22 2.61
CA LEU A 392 -25.26 -5.30 3.72
C LEU A 392 -26.40 -4.27 3.81
N ASN A 393 -26.72 -3.59 2.70
CA ASN A 393 -27.60 -2.41 2.69
C ASN A 393 -29.07 -2.68 2.27
N GLN A 394 -29.39 -3.90 1.83
CA GLN A 394 -30.72 -4.33 1.36
C GLN A 394 -31.30 -3.41 0.27
N TYR A 395 -30.43 -2.94 -0.63
CA TYR A 395 -30.83 -2.03 -1.71
C TYR A 395 -30.15 -2.33 -3.04
N LYS A 396 -28.85 -2.03 -3.18
CA LYS A 396 -28.04 -2.33 -4.38
C LYS A 396 -26.56 -2.07 -4.11
N PHE A 397 -25.73 -2.35 -5.10
CA PHE A 397 -24.33 -1.89 -5.12
C PHE A 397 -24.24 -0.37 -4.98
N LEU A 398 -23.54 0.11 -3.96
CA LEU A 398 -23.18 1.51 -3.80
C LEU A 398 -21.67 1.64 -3.66
N ARG A 399 -21.06 2.60 -4.35
CA ARG A 399 -19.62 2.83 -4.21
C ARG A 399 -19.33 3.43 -2.83
N GLY A 400 -18.43 2.78 -2.09
CA GLY A 400 -17.87 3.30 -0.85
C GLY A 400 -16.55 4.02 -1.08
N GLN A 401 -15.61 3.82 -0.16
CA GLN A 401 -14.28 4.43 -0.21
C GLN A 401 -13.47 3.87 -1.40
N ASN A 402 -12.71 4.71 -2.12
CA ASN A 402 -12.01 4.28 -3.33
C ASN A 402 -10.68 5.00 -3.57
N HIS A 403 -9.66 4.66 -2.77
CA HIS A 403 -8.33 5.25 -2.91
C HIS A 403 -7.61 4.73 -4.15
N TYR A 404 -7.83 3.46 -4.49
CA TYR A 404 -7.14 2.81 -5.60
C TYR A 404 -7.41 3.52 -6.93
N ASP A 405 -8.68 3.71 -7.31
CA ASP A 405 -9.01 4.36 -8.58
C ASP A 405 -8.62 5.85 -8.56
N SER A 406 -8.78 6.50 -7.40
CA SER A 406 -8.35 7.89 -7.23
C SER A 406 -6.85 8.09 -7.43
N PHE A 407 -6.03 7.15 -6.97
CA PHE A 407 -4.60 7.18 -7.19
C PHE A 407 -4.26 6.81 -8.63
N LEU A 408 -4.86 5.74 -9.15
CA LEU A 408 -4.67 5.28 -10.52
C LEU A 408 -4.92 6.41 -11.52
N LEU A 409 -6.02 7.15 -11.39
CA LEU A 409 -6.34 8.25 -12.31
C LEU A 409 -5.62 9.58 -12.02
N SER A 410 -4.69 9.61 -11.06
CA SER A 410 -3.92 10.82 -10.75
C SER A 410 -2.71 11.00 -11.66
N GLY A 411 -2.24 12.25 -11.80
CA GLY A 411 -0.94 12.53 -12.42
C GLY A 411 0.23 12.07 -11.54
N VAL A 412 -0.01 11.86 -10.25
CA VAL A 412 1.00 11.40 -9.28
C VAL A 412 1.38 9.95 -9.51
N SER A 413 0.42 9.07 -9.81
CA SER A 413 0.69 7.68 -10.17
C SER A 413 1.43 7.52 -11.51
N GLY A 414 1.38 8.56 -12.34
CA GLY A 414 1.87 8.51 -13.72
C GLY A 414 0.90 7.87 -14.71
N HIS A 415 -0.33 7.55 -14.28
CA HIS A 415 -1.32 6.88 -15.12
C HIS A 415 -2.48 7.79 -15.57
N GLY A 416 -2.70 8.96 -14.95
CA GLY A 416 -3.78 9.88 -15.33
C GLY A 416 -3.37 11.00 -16.31
N ALA A 417 -3.89 11.00 -17.53
CA ALA A 417 -3.54 11.96 -18.60
C ALA A 417 -4.27 13.32 -18.49
N ARG A 418 -5.14 13.47 -17.49
CA ARG A 418 -6.09 14.59 -17.38
C ARG A 418 -5.81 15.56 -16.23
N SER A 419 -4.69 15.38 -15.52
CA SER A 419 -4.35 16.16 -14.32
C SER A 419 -3.98 17.60 -14.66
N PHE A 420 -4.23 18.51 -13.72
CA PHE A 420 -3.78 19.91 -13.85
C PHE A 420 -2.28 20.07 -13.63
N TYR A 421 -1.69 19.21 -12.80
CA TYR A 421 -0.26 19.21 -12.51
C TYR A 421 0.30 17.80 -12.54
N TYR A 422 1.57 17.70 -12.94
CA TYR A 422 2.32 16.44 -13.04
C TYR A 422 3.61 16.52 -12.25
N PRO A 423 3.95 15.53 -11.40
CA PRO A 423 5.21 15.54 -10.66
C PRO A 423 6.39 15.33 -11.61
N PRO A 424 7.61 15.80 -11.28
CA PRO A 424 8.80 15.52 -12.08
C PRO A 424 9.04 14.02 -12.31
N LYS A 425 8.64 13.17 -11.35
CA LYS A 425 8.66 11.72 -11.45
C LYS A 425 7.40 11.12 -10.83
N ALA A 426 6.82 10.13 -11.49
CA ALA A 426 5.68 9.38 -10.97
C ALA A 426 6.03 8.63 -9.68
N GLN A 427 5.01 8.43 -8.85
CA GLN A 427 5.05 7.52 -7.71
C GLN A 427 4.37 6.21 -8.12
N GLU A 428 5.14 5.13 -8.16
CA GLU A 428 4.69 3.86 -8.75
C GLU A 428 3.58 3.17 -7.95
N ASN A 429 3.57 3.33 -6.61
CA ASN A 429 2.65 2.63 -5.72
C ASN A 429 2.47 3.35 -4.38
N CYS A 430 1.49 2.88 -3.59
CA CYS A 430 1.17 3.39 -2.26
C CYS A 430 2.36 3.34 -1.29
N ASN A 431 3.23 2.33 -1.42
CA ASN A 431 4.34 2.07 -0.49
C ASN A 431 5.39 3.19 -0.50
N LYS A 432 5.54 3.93 -1.62
CA LYS A 432 6.48 5.07 -1.69
C LYS A 432 6.16 6.16 -0.67
N CYS A 433 4.88 6.40 -0.41
CA CYS A 433 4.42 7.42 0.54
C CYS A 433 4.09 6.83 1.91
N HIS A 434 3.44 5.67 1.96
CA HIS A 434 2.94 5.08 3.20
C HIS A 434 3.87 4.05 3.84
N MET A 435 4.91 3.59 3.15
CA MET A 435 5.92 2.70 3.73
C MET A 435 7.35 3.22 3.44
N PRO A 436 7.66 4.47 3.81
CA PRO A 436 8.95 5.08 3.51
C PRO A 436 10.10 4.25 4.10
N ALA A 437 11.27 4.31 3.46
CA ALA A 437 12.45 3.61 3.96
C ALA A 437 12.87 4.18 5.33
N LYS A 438 13.09 3.29 6.30
CA LYS A 438 13.54 3.63 7.66
C LYS A 438 14.85 2.88 7.95
N PRO A 439 15.92 3.56 8.38
CA PRO A 439 17.16 2.89 8.78
C PRO A 439 16.90 1.81 9.84
N SER A 440 17.51 0.63 9.68
CA SER A 440 17.27 -0.51 10.56
C SER A 440 18.40 -1.53 10.50
N ASN A 441 18.58 -2.25 11.61
CA ASN A 441 19.50 -3.38 11.73
C ASN A 441 18.78 -4.74 11.72
N ASP A 442 17.48 -4.77 11.39
CA ASP A 442 16.70 -6.00 11.22
C ASP A 442 17.41 -6.95 10.25
N PHE A 443 17.26 -8.27 10.48
CA PHE A 443 17.97 -9.28 9.70
C PHE A 443 17.66 -9.21 8.18
N GLY A 444 16.48 -8.70 7.83
CA GLY A 444 16.03 -8.48 6.44
C GLY A 444 16.36 -7.10 5.86
N ALA A 445 17.06 -6.23 6.59
CA ALA A 445 17.35 -4.87 6.13
C ALA A 445 18.25 -4.87 4.88
N ARG A 446 17.97 -3.94 3.97
CA ARG A 446 18.71 -3.76 2.70
C ARG A 446 18.71 -2.29 2.29
N ASN A 447 19.53 -1.93 1.32
CA ASN A 447 19.48 -0.58 0.75
C ASN A 447 18.25 -0.48 -0.17
N PHE A 448 17.22 0.25 0.28
CA PHE A 448 16.02 0.55 -0.50
C PHE A 448 16.15 1.90 -1.19
N TYR A 449 15.71 1.98 -2.45
CA TYR A 449 15.68 3.22 -3.24
C TYR A 449 17.05 3.91 -3.23
N ASP A 450 17.10 5.21 -2.91
CA ASP A 450 18.32 6.00 -2.85
C ASP A 450 18.99 5.96 -1.45
N SER A 451 18.57 5.05 -0.56
CA SER A 451 19.16 4.93 0.78
C SER A 451 20.60 4.45 0.70
N LYS A 452 21.50 5.21 1.34
CA LYS A 452 22.92 4.84 1.52
C LYS A 452 23.13 3.87 2.69
N GLU A 453 22.09 3.67 3.50
CA GLU A 453 22.11 2.84 4.70
C GLU A 453 21.12 1.67 4.58
N LEU A 454 21.40 0.59 5.32
CA LEU A 454 20.49 -0.54 5.45
C LEU A 454 19.18 -0.04 6.09
N SER A 455 18.07 -0.38 5.45
CA SER A 455 16.75 0.08 5.83
C SER A 455 15.72 -1.04 5.69
N VAL A 456 14.56 -0.82 6.30
CA VAL A 456 13.33 -1.58 6.10
C VAL A 456 12.23 -0.64 5.64
N HIS A 457 11.12 -1.19 5.17
CA HIS A 457 9.91 -0.40 4.97
C HIS A 457 9.29 -0.06 6.33
N ASN A 458 8.91 1.20 6.54
CA ASN A 458 8.23 1.61 7.76
C ASN A 458 6.82 1.02 7.82
N HIS A 459 6.57 0.12 8.77
CA HIS A 459 5.28 -0.56 8.97
C HIS A 459 4.35 0.17 9.95
N LEU A 460 4.64 1.44 10.28
CA LEU A 460 3.72 2.30 11.02
C LEU A 460 2.59 2.82 10.12
N PHE A 461 2.84 2.83 8.81
CA PHE A 461 1.98 3.40 7.79
C PHE A 461 1.60 4.87 8.06
N PRO A 462 2.58 5.81 8.08
CA PRO A 462 2.29 7.23 8.31
C PRO A 462 1.17 7.75 7.39
N ALA A 463 0.13 8.28 8.01
CA ALA A 463 -1.06 8.81 7.36
C ALA A 463 -1.70 9.92 8.22
N ALA A 464 -2.93 10.30 7.91
CA ALA A 464 -3.67 11.35 8.61
C ALA A 464 -4.22 10.92 10.00
N ASN A 465 -4.18 9.64 10.36
CA ASN A 465 -4.92 9.13 11.52
C ASN A 465 -4.20 9.41 12.86
N THR A 466 -4.39 10.61 13.39
CA THR A 466 -3.93 10.99 14.74
C THR A 466 -4.85 10.46 15.85
N GLY A 467 -6.09 10.07 15.51
CA GLY A 467 -7.13 9.73 16.49
C GLY A 467 -6.87 8.43 17.24
N ILE A 468 -6.54 7.35 16.53
CA ILE A 468 -6.36 6.03 17.17
C ILE A 468 -5.18 6.02 18.14
N ALA A 469 -4.06 6.62 17.76
CA ALA A 469 -2.90 6.76 18.65
C ALA A 469 -3.22 7.62 19.88
N ALA A 470 -3.96 8.73 19.71
CA ALA A 470 -4.42 9.55 20.82
C ALA A 470 -5.35 8.77 21.77
N LEU A 471 -6.25 7.95 21.23
CA LEU A 471 -7.13 7.10 22.04
C LEU A 471 -6.37 6.03 22.85
N ARG A 472 -5.09 5.80 22.54
CA ARG A 472 -4.19 4.88 23.24
C ARG A 472 -3.18 5.61 24.14
N ASN A 473 -3.26 6.94 24.25
CA ASN A 473 -2.27 7.77 24.93
C ASN A 473 -0.85 7.61 24.36
N ASP A 474 -0.71 7.53 23.04
CA ASP A 474 0.58 7.43 22.33
C ASP A 474 0.92 8.76 21.60
N PRO A 475 1.52 9.74 22.31
CA PRO A 475 1.84 11.04 21.72
C PRO A 475 2.96 10.98 20.67
N GLU A 476 3.82 9.96 20.71
CA GLU A 476 4.91 9.80 19.74
C GLU A 476 4.36 9.45 18.35
N THR A 477 3.46 8.45 18.29
CA THR A 477 2.78 8.10 17.04
C THR A 477 1.88 9.23 16.54
N VAL A 478 1.23 9.97 17.45
CA VAL A 478 0.48 11.20 17.08
C VAL A 478 1.41 12.19 16.38
N ALA A 479 2.57 12.50 16.96
CA ALA A 479 3.52 13.44 16.38
C ALA A 479 4.01 13.03 14.98
N ILE A 480 4.23 11.72 14.75
CA ILE A 480 4.61 11.21 13.42
C ILE A 480 3.49 11.47 12.39
N HIS A 481 2.24 11.19 12.74
CA HIS A 481 1.10 11.45 11.85
C HIS A 481 0.85 12.95 11.62
N GLN A 482 1.07 13.79 12.64
CA GLN A 482 0.99 15.24 12.50
C GLN A 482 2.07 15.79 11.57
N ALA A 483 3.31 15.29 11.71
CA ALA A 483 4.40 15.63 10.81
C ALA A 483 4.11 15.19 9.37
N PHE A 484 3.48 14.02 9.19
CA PHE A 484 3.04 13.55 7.87
C PHE A 484 1.97 14.46 7.25
N LEU A 485 1.05 15.02 8.04
CA LEU A 485 -0.03 15.90 7.57
C LEU A 485 0.47 17.30 7.17
N LYS A 486 1.46 17.82 7.88
CA LYS A 486 1.92 19.21 7.74
C LYS A 486 2.41 19.50 6.32
N ASP A 487 2.02 20.67 5.79
CA ASP A 487 2.44 21.17 4.47
C ASP A 487 2.07 20.24 3.29
N ASN A 488 1.11 19.33 3.47
CA ASN A 488 0.51 18.57 2.36
C ASN A 488 -0.51 19.39 1.58
N LEU A 489 -1.08 20.40 2.22
CA LEU A 489 -1.97 21.38 1.60
C LEU A 489 -1.43 22.78 1.86
N ARG A 490 -2.00 23.76 1.16
CA ARG A 490 -1.75 25.18 1.35
C ARG A 490 -3.08 25.92 1.46
N VAL A 491 -3.10 26.96 2.29
CA VAL A 491 -4.13 28.01 2.32
C VAL A 491 -3.52 29.26 1.70
N ASP A 492 -4.25 29.94 0.83
CA ASP A 492 -3.80 31.19 0.22
C ASP A 492 -4.96 32.19 0.14
N PHE A 493 -4.79 33.37 0.75
CA PHE A 493 -5.66 34.52 0.48
C PHE A 493 -5.31 35.11 -0.88
N PHE A 494 -6.06 34.68 -1.90
CA PHE A 494 -5.79 34.98 -3.29
C PHE A 494 -6.23 36.39 -3.67
N GLY A 495 -7.47 36.76 -3.34
CA GLY A 495 -8.12 37.96 -3.84
C GLY A 495 -9.16 38.52 -2.88
N ILE A 496 -9.63 39.73 -3.16
CA ILE A 496 -10.82 40.29 -2.52
C ILE A 496 -11.72 40.92 -3.59
N ARG A 497 -13.04 40.71 -3.48
CA ARG A 497 -14.02 41.39 -4.32
C ARG A 497 -14.76 42.46 -3.53
N GLU A 498 -15.00 43.59 -4.19
CA GLU A 498 -15.89 44.63 -3.68
C GLU A 498 -17.35 44.13 -3.62
N GLU A 499 -18.21 44.80 -2.84
CA GLU A 499 -19.66 44.53 -2.73
C GLU A 499 -20.07 43.15 -2.16
N GLY A 500 -19.12 42.28 -1.82
CA GLY A 500 -19.40 41.02 -1.14
C GLY A 500 -20.14 39.98 -1.97
N ASN A 501 -19.96 39.99 -3.28
CA ASN A 501 -20.56 39.02 -4.20
C ASN A 501 -19.58 38.61 -5.31
N ILE A 502 -19.84 37.51 -6.00
CA ILE A 502 -18.92 36.92 -7.00
C ILE A 502 -18.76 37.77 -8.27
N GLU A 503 -19.68 38.73 -8.48
CA GLU A 503 -19.69 39.66 -9.61
C GLU A 503 -18.95 40.95 -9.30
N GLY A 504 -18.64 41.18 -8.03
CA GLY A 504 -17.88 42.33 -7.57
C GLY A 504 -16.49 42.38 -8.20
N LYS A 505 -15.98 43.60 -8.35
CA LYS A 505 -14.64 43.86 -8.90
C LYS A 505 -13.59 43.13 -8.08
N LEU A 506 -12.86 42.23 -8.74
CA LEU A 506 -11.77 41.46 -8.13
C LEU A 506 -10.48 42.30 -8.05
N ILE A 507 -9.89 42.33 -6.86
CA ILE A 507 -8.54 42.83 -6.60
C ILE A 507 -7.68 41.63 -6.24
N ALA A 508 -6.85 41.19 -7.18
CA ALA A 508 -5.99 40.01 -7.05
C ALA A 508 -4.77 40.11 -8.00
N PRO A 509 -3.68 39.37 -7.73
CA PRO A 509 -3.44 38.63 -6.50
C PRO A 509 -3.13 39.57 -5.33
N LEU A 510 -3.54 39.20 -4.11
CA LEU A 510 -3.15 39.92 -2.89
C LEU A 510 -1.69 39.61 -2.53
N ARG A 511 -0.95 40.66 -2.13
CA ARG A 511 0.49 40.67 -1.83
C ARG A 511 1.38 40.68 -3.09
N PRO A 512 2.41 41.55 -3.16
CA PRO A 512 2.96 42.35 -2.05
C PRO A 512 2.06 43.52 -1.62
N GLU A 513 1.19 44.01 -2.50
CA GLU A 513 0.24 45.07 -2.20
C GLU A 513 -1.14 44.52 -1.81
N VAL A 514 -1.85 45.26 -0.96
CA VAL A 514 -3.21 44.98 -0.53
C VAL A 514 -4.04 46.27 -0.61
N PRO A 515 -5.33 46.20 -0.95
CA PRO A 515 -6.17 47.39 -1.01
C PRO A 515 -6.46 47.94 0.39
N THR A 516 -6.66 49.26 0.47
CA THR A 516 -7.25 49.91 1.64
C THR A 516 -8.75 49.66 1.66
N LEU A 517 -9.26 49.03 2.73
CA LEU A 517 -10.68 48.73 2.87
C LEU A 517 -11.41 49.86 3.59
N LYS A 518 -12.70 50.03 3.28
CA LYS A 518 -13.54 51.07 3.85
C LYS A 518 -14.42 50.52 4.97
N PRO A 519 -14.46 51.16 6.15
CA PRO A 519 -15.45 50.84 7.19
C PRO A 519 -16.88 50.84 6.63
N GLY A 520 -17.76 50.00 7.18
CA GLY A 520 -19.15 49.86 6.73
C GLY A 520 -19.36 49.05 5.44
N ASN A 521 -18.32 48.88 4.63
CA ASN A 521 -18.43 48.15 3.38
C ASN A 521 -18.40 46.63 3.56
N LYS A 522 -18.97 45.97 2.55
CA LYS A 522 -19.00 44.51 2.40
C LYS A 522 -17.98 44.07 1.35
N TYR A 523 -17.26 43.00 1.66
CA TYR A 523 -16.24 42.40 0.80
C TYR A 523 -16.38 40.89 0.72
N LEU A 524 -15.90 40.30 -0.38
CA LEU A 524 -15.78 38.86 -0.56
C LEU A 524 -14.30 38.47 -0.59
N LEU A 525 -13.84 37.77 0.45
CA LEU A 525 -12.48 37.27 0.51
C LEU A 525 -12.37 35.94 -0.25
N GLU A 526 -11.54 35.93 -1.28
CA GLU A 526 -11.28 34.79 -2.16
C GLU A 526 -10.12 33.97 -1.59
N THR A 527 -10.44 32.81 -1.02
CA THR A 527 -9.47 31.92 -0.37
C THR A 527 -9.29 30.64 -1.19
N VAL A 528 -8.06 30.20 -1.39
CA VAL A 528 -7.74 28.98 -2.15
C VAL A 528 -7.09 27.95 -1.23
N LEU A 529 -7.64 26.74 -1.23
CA LEU A 529 -6.97 25.53 -0.72
C LEU A 529 -6.31 24.79 -1.88
N ARG A 530 -5.12 24.22 -1.66
CA ARG A 530 -4.36 23.53 -2.72
C ARG A 530 -3.67 22.26 -2.23
N THR A 531 -3.87 21.11 -2.88
CA THR A 531 -3.28 19.79 -2.51
C THR A 531 -1.87 19.53 -3.08
N LEU A 532 -0.82 19.69 -2.29
CA LEU A 532 0.56 19.68 -2.79
C LEU A 532 1.18 18.28 -2.95
N LYS A 533 1.07 17.44 -1.92
CA LYS A 533 1.83 16.17 -1.80
C LYS A 533 0.94 14.92 -1.72
N VAL A 534 -0.31 15.02 -2.18
CA VAL A 534 -1.31 13.95 -2.08
C VAL A 534 -1.52 13.29 -3.43
N GLY A 535 -1.42 11.95 -3.49
CA GLY A 535 -1.60 11.15 -4.72
C GLY A 535 -3.02 10.67 -4.99
N HIS A 536 -3.93 10.83 -4.03
CA HIS A 536 -5.35 10.50 -4.13
C HIS A 536 -6.19 11.66 -3.58
N HIS A 537 -7.51 11.56 -3.55
CA HIS A 537 -8.34 12.64 -3.00
C HIS A 537 -8.01 12.93 -1.53
N PHE A 538 -8.13 14.19 -1.12
CA PHE A 538 -7.96 14.66 0.24
C PHE A 538 -9.29 15.24 0.79
N THR A 539 -9.80 14.84 1.95
CA THR A 539 -9.43 13.61 2.67
C THR A 539 -10.16 12.42 2.09
N GLN A 540 -9.55 11.25 2.13
CA GLN A 540 -10.20 10.03 1.69
C GLN A 540 -10.23 8.99 2.83
N GLY A 541 -10.87 7.86 2.55
CA GLY A 541 -11.21 6.85 3.54
C GLY A 541 -12.50 7.27 4.20
N THR A 542 -12.43 7.53 5.50
CA THR A 542 -13.61 7.89 6.29
C THR A 542 -13.86 9.39 6.19
N ALA A 543 -14.06 9.88 4.97
CA ALA A 543 -14.25 11.29 4.64
C ALA A 543 -15.53 11.89 5.24
N ASP A 544 -16.44 11.04 5.71
CA ASP A 544 -17.68 11.35 6.43
C ASP A 544 -17.46 11.68 7.92
N SER A 545 -16.45 11.05 8.54
CA SER A 545 -16.13 11.24 9.96
C SER A 545 -14.84 12.02 10.20
N ASN A 546 -13.95 12.11 9.20
CA ASN A 546 -12.80 13.01 9.30
C ASN A 546 -13.34 14.44 9.35
N GLU A 547 -12.90 15.20 10.34
CA GLU A 547 -13.34 16.57 10.53
C GLU A 547 -12.23 17.52 10.11
N ILE A 548 -12.40 18.10 8.92
CA ILE A 548 -11.47 19.05 8.32
C ILE A 548 -12.25 20.30 8.02
N TRP A 549 -11.83 21.42 8.60
CA TRP A 549 -12.52 22.69 8.43
C TRP A 549 -11.52 23.84 8.35
N LEU A 550 -11.97 24.93 7.73
CA LEU A 550 -11.23 26.17 7.77
C LEU A 550 -11.66 27.00 8.99
N ASP A 551 -10.73 27.16 9.92
CA ASP A 551 -10.85 28.04 11.07
C ASP A 551 -10.39 29.44 10.65
N VAL A 552 -11.33 30.37 10.52
CA VAL A 552 -11.10 31.76 10.08
C VAL A 552 -11.43 32.72 11.20
N THR A 553 -10.50 33.63 11.49
CA THR A 553 -10.66 34.69 12.48
C THR A 553 -10.30 36.04 11.87
N VAL A 554 -11.16 37.03 12.03
CA VAL A 554 -10.94 38.41 11.60
C VAL A 554 -10.87 39.31 12.81
N LYS A 555 -9.80 40.11 12.92
CA LYS A 555 -9.56 41.04 14.02
C LYS A 555 -9.29 42.45 13.54
N SER A 556 -9.70 43.44 14.32
CA SER A 556 -9.20 44.81 14.25
C SER A 556 -8.57 45.17 15.59
N GLY A 557 -7.25 45.32 15.63
CA GLY A 557 -6.49 45.25 16.88
C GLY A 557 -6.74 43.93 17.60
N ASP A 558 -7.17 43.99 18.87
CA ASP A 558 -7.54 42.80 19.66
C ASP A 558 -9.01 42.38 19.51
N ARG A 559 -9.86 43.23 18.91
CA ARG A 559 -11.30 42.98 18.76
C ARG A 559 -11.55 41.98 17.62
N ILE A 560 -12.20 40.86 17.91
CA ILE A 560 -12.71 39.94 16.88
C ILE A 560 -13.94 40.58 16.24
N ILE A 561 -13.91 40.75 14.92
CA ILE A 561 -15.01 41.33 14.13
C ILE A 561 -15.64 40.32 13.16
N GLY A 562 -15.01 39.14 12.99
CA GLY A 562 -15.55 38.04 12.19
C GLY A 562 -14.95 36.69 12.58
N ARG A 563 -15.73 35.62 12.42
CA ARG A 563 -15.39 34.25 12.83
C ARG A 563 -16.10 33.20 11.98
N SER A 564 -15.40 32.12 11.63
CA SER A 564 -15.95 30.87 11.09
C SER A 564 -15.08 29.71 11.56
N GLY A 565 -15.65 28.57 11.96
CA GLY A 565 -14.86 27.43 12.45
C GLY A 565 -14.50 27.48 13.93
N SER A 566 -15.22 28.30 14.70
CA SER A 566 -15.22 28.22 16.17
C SER A 566 -15.73 26.86 16.64
N ARG A 567 -15.43 26.55 17.91
CA ARG A 567 -15.85 25.30 18.53
C ARG A 567 -16.59 25.60 19.82
N GLU A 568 -17.64 24.83 20.05
CA GLU A 568 -18.39 24.79 21.29
C GLU A 568 -17.56 24.13 22.41
N ALA A 569 -18.04 24.23 23.66
CA ALA A 569 -17.36 23.68 24.84
C ALA A 569 -17.18 22.15 24.78
N ASP A 570 -18.08 21.43 24.10
CA ASP A 570 -17.98 19.98 23.89
C ASP A 570 -17.01 19.59 22.76
N GLY A 571 -16.47 20.60 22.08
CA GLY A 571 -15.55 20.48 20.96
C GLY A 571 -16.22 20.41 19.59
N THR A 572 -17.55 20.50 19.48
CA THR A 572 -18.27 20.56 18.19
C THR A 572 -17.86 21.80 17.41
N VAL A 573 -17.48 21.63 16.13
CA VAL A 573 -17.14 22.74 15.23
C VAL A 573 -18.44 23.38 14.70
N ASP A 574 -18.44 24.70 14.52
CA ASP A 574 -19.57 25.43 13.92
C ASP A 574 -19.98 24.81 12.57
N PRO A 575 -21.21 24.25 12.46
CA PRO A 575 -21.66 23.54 11.27
C PRO A 575 -21.76 24.42 10.01
N TRP A 576 -21.71 25.74 10.15
CA TRP A 576 -21.73 26.69 9.03
C TRP A 576 -20.35 27.06 8.51
N SER A 577 -19.31 26.40 9.00
CA SER A 577 -17.95 26.54 8.49
C SER A 577 -17.77 25.82 7.17
N HIS A 578 -16.73 26.20 6.41
CA HIS A 578 -16.33 25.40 5.26
C HIS A 578 -15.63 24.11 5.72
N TYR A 579 -16.22 22.96 5.40
CA TYR A 579 -15.63 21.64 5.63
C TYR A 579 -15.05 21.03 4.36
N VAL A 580 -13.87 20.43 4.47
CA VAL A 580 -13.19 19.65 3.40
C VAL A 580 -13.47 18.16 3.62
N ASN A 581 -14.75 17.79 3.56
CA ASN A 581 -15.24 16.45 3.89
C ASN A 581 -16.38 16.01 2.94
N ALA A 582 -16.99 14.86 3.20
CA ALA A 582 -18.22 14.44 2.53
C ALA A 582 -19.38 14.39 3.54
N PHE A 583 -20.50 15.03 3.24
CA PHE A 583 -21.70 14.94 4.07
C PHE A 583 -22.57 13.79 3.56
N VAL A 584 -22.35 12.60 4.13
CA VAL A 584 -23.02 11.37 3.70
C VAL A 584 -24.35 11.20 4.42
N ILE A 585 -25.38 10.82 3.68
CA ILE A 585 -26.75 10.63 4.18
C ILE A 585 -27.28 9.23 3.90
N ASP A 586 -28.27 8.83 4.69
CA ASP A 586 -29.10 7.64 4.45
C ASP A 586 -30.27 7.92 3.48
N ARG A 587 -31.10 6.90 3.23
CA ARG A 587 -32.28 6.99 2.35
C ARG A 587 -33.37 7.94 2.85
N ASP A 588 -33.35 8.30 4.13
CA ASP A 588 -34.28 9.23 4.78
C ASP A 588 -33.67 10.62 4.96
N GLY A 589 -32.50 10.86 4.39
CA GLY A 589 -31.80 12.13 4.46
C GLY A 589 -31.23 12.43 5.84
N ASN A 590 -31.04 11.44 6.73
CA ASN A 590 -30.30 11.63 7.98
C ASN A 590 -28.80 11.54 7.70
N ARG A 591 -28.00 12.34 8.42
CA ARG A 591 -26.53 12.27 8.34
C ARG A 591 -26.03 10.95 8.92
N ILE A 592 -25.15 10.27 8.17
CA ILE A 592 -24.36 9.17 8.71
C ILE A 592 -23.36 9.73 9.72
N SER A 593 -23.64 9.52 11.00
CA SER A 593 -22.88 10.07 12.14
C SER A 593 -22.32 8.99 13.07
N ARG A 594 -22.73 7.73 12.88
CA ARG A 594 -22.33 6.57 13.69
C ARG A 594 -21.41 5.61 12.96
N ARG A 595 -21.08 5.93 11.70
CA ARG A 595 -20.32 5.08 10.78
C ARG A 595 -20.92 3.69 10.62
N ASN A 596 -22.24 3.65 10.50
CA ASN A 596 -23.08 2.51 10.16
C ASN A 596 -23.10 2.32 8.62
N PRO A 597 -22.24 1.47 8.04
CA PRO A 597 -22.12 1.32 6.59
C PRO A 597 -23.38 0.77 5.91
N GLU A 598 -24.20 0.01 6.65
CA GLU A 598 -25.47 -0.54 6.17
C GLU A 598 -26.51 0.51 5.77
N ASP A 599 -26.41 1.73 6.31
CA ASP A 599 -27.33 2.83 6.03
C ASP A 599 -26.77 3.87 5.05
N ILE A 600 -25.47 3.80 4.71
CA ILE A 600 -24.84 4.74 3.78
C ILE A 600 -25.54 4.66 2.42
N PHE A 601 -25.99 5.80 1.92
CA PHE A 601 -26.67 5.89 0.63
C PHE A 601 -25.94 6.79 -0.37
N VAL A 602 -25.90 8.10 -0.15
CA VAL A 602 -25.31 9.09 -1.07
C VAL A 602 -24.72 10.28 -0.30
N PRO A 603 -23.75 11.02 -0.85
CA PRO A 603 -23.36 12.31 -0.29
C PRO A 603 -24.35 13.42 -0.70
N LEU A 604 -24.75 14.29 0.25
CA LEU A 604 -25.43 15.55 -0.04
C LEU A 604 -24.48 16.56 -0.70
N TYR A 605 -23.24 16.63 -0.20
CA TYR A 605 -22.13 17.32 -0.85
C TYR A 605 -20.84 16.52 -0.65
N ASN A 606 -19.86 16.77 -1.52
CA ASN A 606 -18.54 16.16 -1.46
C ASN A 606 -17.46 17.21 -1.75
N ASN A 607 -16.81 17.69 -0.69
CA ASN A 607 -15.75 18.71 -0.75
C ASN A 607 -14.36 18.08 -0.67
N GLN A 608 -14.21 16.79 -1.01
CA GLN A 608 -12.90 16.18 -1.17
C GLN A 608 -12.15 16.82 -2.34
N MET A 609 -10.86 17.06 -2.16
CA MET A 609 -9.97 17.71 -3.11
C MET A 609 -9.16 16.68 -3.92
N PRO A 610 -9.18 16.72 -5.27
CA PRO A 610 -8.33 15.85 -6.08
C PRO A 610 -6.82 16.11 -5.87
N PRO A 611 -5.95 15.16 -6.26
CA PRO A 611 -4.50 15.36 -6.33
C PRO A 611 -4.13 16.56 -7.19
N GLY A 612 -3.28 17.45 -6.66
CA GLY A 612 -2.81 18.59 -7.44
C GLY A 612 -3.88 19.66 -7.74
N ALA A 613 -5.07 19.59 -7.15
CA ALA A 613 -6.16 20.53 -7.46
C ALA A 613 -6.29 21.66 -6.42
N GLY A 614 -6.76 22.82 -6.89
CA GLY A 614 -7.24 23.92 -6.07
C GLY A 614 -8.72 23.76 -5.70
N GLN A 615 -9.15 24.38 -4.61
CA GLN A 615 -10.55 24.57 -4.23
C GLN A 615 -10.73 26.01 -3.74
N THR A 616 -11.68 26.74 -4.31
CA THR A 616 -11.93 28.15 -3.98
C THR A 616 -13.04 28.27 -2.94
N ILE A 617 -12.87 29.14 -1.95
CA ILE A 617 -13.83 29.41 -0.88
C ILE A 617 -14.06 30.92 -0.82
N HIS A 618 -15.34 31.31 -0.81
CA HIS A 618 -15.74 32.71 -0.71
C HIS A 618 -16.21 33.02 0.70
N TYR A 619 -15.51 33.93 1.38
CA TYR A 619 -15.94 34.44 2.68
C TYR A 619 -16.47 35.85 2.57
N GLU A 620 -17.71 36.05 2.99
CA GLU A 620 -18.29 37.38 3.12
C GLU A 620 -17.78 38.02 4.42
N LEU A 621 -17.25 39.23 4.29
CA LEU A 621 -16.78 40.07 5.39
C LEU A 621 -17.47 41.43 5.31
N ILE A 622 -18.23 41.77 6.33
CA ILE A 622 -18.81 43.09 6.57
C ILE A 622 -17.94 43.79 7.60
N LEU A 623 -17.38 44.95 7.22
CA LEU A 623 -16.56 45.75 8.10
C LEU A 623 -17.43 46.65 8.98
N PRO A 624 -17.21 46.69 10.31
CA PRO A 624 -17.85 47.68 11.17
C PRO A 624 -17.53 49.12 10.75
N ASP A 625 -18.41 50.07 11.07
CA ASP A 625 -18.19 51.50 10.80
C ASP A 625 -17.14 52.14 11.73
N ASP A 626 -16.98 51.57 12.93
CA ASP A 626 -16.19 52.12 14.03
C ASP A 626 -14.75 51.59 14.10
N LEU A 627 -14.17 51.19 12.95
CA LEU A 627 -12.83 50.62 12.90
C LEU A 627 -11.74 51.68 13.15
N THR A 628 -10.90 51.43 14.15
CA THR A 628 -9.77 52.32 14.53
C THR A 628 -8.40 51.68 14.32
N ALA A 629 -8.35 50.44 13.82
CA ALA A 629 -7.11 49.68 13.60
C ALA A 629 -7.20 48.87 12.30
N PRO A 630 -6.06 48.49 11.68
CA PRO A 630 -6.02 47.57 10.55
C PRO A 630 -6.78 46.27 10.81
N VAL A 631 -7.28 45.66 9.74
CA VAL A 631 -8.02 44.39 9.82
C VAL A 631 -7.11 43.23 9.44
N THR A 632 -6.88 42.31 10.36
CA THR A 632 -6.12 41.07 10.13
C THR A 632 -7.06 39.89 10.01
N VAL A 633 -6.90 39.11 8.94
CA VAL A 633 -7.58 37.84 8.71
C VAL A 633 -6.55 36.71 8.84
N GLU A 634 -6.84 35.72 9.68
CA GLU A 634 -6.09 34.47 9.78
C GLU A 634 -7.00 33.31 9.39
N ALA A 635 -6.51 32.41 8.52
CA ALA A 635 -7.17 31.15 8.21
C ALA A 635 -6.23 29.97 8.51
N LYS A 636 -6.77 28.95 9.17
CA LYS A 636 -6.08 27.70 9.51
C LYS A 636 -6.90 26.53 9.00
N LEU A 637 -6.31 25.70 8.15
CA LEU A 637 -6.91 24.41 7.77
C LEU A 637 -6.63 23.41 8.89
N GLN A 638 -7.66 23.10 9.66
CA GLN A 638 -7.59 22.21 10.81
C GLN A 638 -8.00 20.79 10.44
N TYR A 639 -7.37 19.80 11.06
CA TYR A 639 -7.72 18.39 10.95
C TYR A 639 -7.90 17.75 12.32
N ARG A 640 -9.04 17.08 12.52
CA ARG A 640 -9.30 16.13 13.61
C ARG A 640 -9.82 14.83 13.02
N LYS A 641 -9.28 13.69 13.47
CA LYS A 641 -9.61 12.39 12.86
C LYS A 641 -11.09 12.02 12.96
N PHE A 642 -11.73 12.33 14.07
CA PHE A 642 -13.13 11.99 14.35
C PHE A 642 -13.88 13.21 14.87
N ASP A 643 -15.04 13.49 14.26
CA ASP A 643 -15.94 14.54 14.73
C ASP A 643 -16.56 14.22 16.11
N THR A 644 -17.09 15.26 16.74
CA THR A 644 -17.63 15.17 18.11
C THR A 644 -18.83 14.22 18.22
N HIS A 645 -19.74 14.21 17.23
CA HIS A 645 -20.95 13.37 17.29
C HIS A 645 -20.58 11.89 17.24
N TYR A 646 -19.65 11.53 16.35
CA TYR A 646 -19.18 10.16 16.25
C TYR A 646 -18.48 9.72 17.55
N MET A 647 -17.63 10.57 18.13
CA MET A 647 -16.95 10.22 19.38
C MET A 647 -17.87 10.14 20.59
N GLN A 648 -18.94 10.93 20.64
CA GLN A 648 -20.00 10.80 21.64
C GLN A 648 -20.72 9.44 21.52
N PHE A 649 -21.01 9.00 20.29
CA PHE A 649 -21.54 7.65 20.03
C PHE A 649 -20.58 6.55 20.49
N VAL A 650 -19.29 6.65 20.13
CA VAL A 650 -18.26 5.70 20.56
C VAL A 650 -18.20 5.62 22.08
N ALA A 651 -18.10 6.77 22.77
CA ALA A 651 -18.05 6.81 24.23
C ALA A 651 -19.28 6.14 24.87
N SER A 652 -20.48 6.45 24.36
CA SER A 652 -21.74 5.90 24.89
C SER A 652 -21.87 4.39 24.64
N SER A 653 -21.46 3.91 23.46
CA SER A 653 -21.47 2.49 23.09
C SER A 653 -20.56 1.65 24.00
N LEU A 654 -19.38 2.18 24.35
CA LEU A 654 -18.45 1.53 25.28
C LEU A 654 -19.02 1.48 26.71
N GLU A 655 -19.56 2.60 27.21
CA GLU A 655 -20.15 2.67 28.55
C GLU A 655 -21.32 1.71 28.75
N ALA A 656 -22.17 1.54 27.74
CA ALA A 656 -23.29 0.60 27.78
C ALA A 656 -22.84 -0.86 28.00
N ARG A 657 -21.57 -1.19 27.71
CA ARG A 657 -20.96 -2.52 27.90
C ARG A 657 -20.00 -2.56 29.09
N GLY A 658 -20.01 -1.55 29.96
CA GLY A 658 -19.12 -1.46 31.13
C GLY A 658 -17.67 -1.13 30.78
N GLN A 659 -17.38 -0.75 29.54
CA GLN A 659 -16.06 -0.27 29.10
C GLN A 659 -15.99 1.26 29.25
N LYS A 660 -14.78 1.83 29.21
CA LYS A 660 -14.59 3.29 29.20
C LYS A 660 -13.41 3.67 28.33
N LEU A 661 -13.48 4.85 27.71
CA LEU A 661 -12.27 5.53 27.23
C LEU A 661 -11.40 5.84 28.44
N SER A 662 -10.10 5.60 28.36
CA SER A 662 -9.22 5.54 29.53
C SER A 662 -9.13 6.85 30.34
N TRP A 663 -9.44 8.00 29.71
CA TRP A 663 -9.48 9.33 30.32
C TRP A 663 -10.89 9.87 30.61
N LYS A 664 -11.97 9.11 30.34
CA LYS A 664 -13.35 9.56 30.60
C LYS A 664 -13.85 9.06 31.96
N GLU A 665 -14.32 9.98 32.79
CA GLU A 665 -15.04 9.64 34.03
C GLU A 665 -16.49 9.22 33.73
N LYS A 666 -16.99 8.23 34.48
CA LYS A 666 -18.32 7.65 34.27
C LYS A 666 -19.40 8.68 34.59
N GLY A 667 -20.38 8.83 33.69
CA GLY A 667 -21.53 9.72 33.89
C GLY A 667 -21.28 11.19 33.51
N ILE A 668 -20.06 11.55 33.09
CA ILE A 668 -19.76 12.86 32.52
C ILE A 668 -19.98 12.83 31.00
N PRO A 669 -20.61 13.84 30.38
CA PRO A 669 -20.70 13.94 28.92
C PRO A 669 -19.32 13.93 28.26
N TYR A 670 -19.20 13.27 27.11
CA TYR A 670 -17.93 13.25 26.37
C TYR A 670 -17.64 14.62 25.75
N VAL A 671 -16.43 15.12 25.98
CA VAL A 671 -15.86 16.30 25.31
C VAL A 671 -14.78 15.82 24.34
N ASN A 672 -14.83 16.31 23.09
CA ASN A 672 -13.91 15.85 22.06
C ASN A 672 -12.52 16.51 22.18
N THR A 673 -11.63 15.85 22.91
CA THR A 673 -10.25 16.28 23.17
C THR A 673 -9.22 15.68 22.20
N LEU A 674 -9.66 15.03 21.11
CA LEU A 674 -8.73 14.48 20.13
C LEU A 674 -7.82 15.56 19.53
N PRO A 675 -6.56 15.23 19.19
CA PRO A 675 -5.59 16.20 18.72
C PRO A 675 -6.04 16.86 17.41
N ILE A 676 -5.92 18.19 17.38
CA ILE A 676 -6.16 18.99 16.20
C ILE A 676 -4.84 19.40 15.60
N THR A 677 -4.73 19.19 14.29
CA THR A 677 -3.51 19.46 13.52
C THR A 677 -3.79 20.57 12.54
N THR A 678 -3.05 21.68 12.64
CA THR A 678 -3.05 22.71 11.60
C THR A 678 -2.20 22.21 10.43
N ILE A 679 -2.86 21.88 9.32
CA ILE A 679 -2.20 21.38 8.11
C ILE A 679 -1.47 22.52 7.41
N ALA A 680 -2.15 23.66 7.30
CA ALA A 680 -1.69 24.86 6.64
C ALA A 680 -2.40 26.09 7.22
N SER A 681 -1.77 27.26 7.10
CA SER A 681 -2.33 28.52 7.54
C SER A 681 -1.85 29.67 6.67
N ASP A 682 -2.66 30.71 6.58
CA ASP A 682 -2.28 31.98 5.97
C ASP A 682 -2.80 33.15 6.82
N THR A 683 -2.14 34.31 6.71
CA THR A 683 -2.53 35.53 7.42
C THR A 683 -2.30 36.73 6.52
N ILE A 684 -3.27 37.63 6.52
CA ILE A 684 -3.22 38.88 5.76
C ILE A 684 -3.80 40.01 6.59
N THR A 685 -3.18 41.18 6.50
CA THR A 685 -3.65 42.42 7.14
C THR A 685 -3.96 43.45 6.08
N PHE A 686 -5.10 44.11 6.21
CA PHE A 686 -5.56 45.17 5.32
C PHE A 686 -5.51 46.53 6.03
N PRO A 687 -4.97 47.57 5.38
CA PRO A 687 -5.13 48.94 5.85
C PRO A 687 -6.60 49.36 5.76
N ILE A 688 -7.03 50.25 6.66
CA ILE A 688 -8.40 50.75 6.75
C ILE A 688 -8.42 52.26 6.48
N GLU A 689 -9.37 52.71 5.66
CA GLU A 689 -9.56 54.14 5.36
C GLU A 689 -9.81 54.92 6.66
N GLY A 690 -9.08 56.02 6.86
CA GLY A 690 -9.13 56.82 8.10
C GLY A 690 -8.23 56.32 9.23
N VAL A 691 -7.56 55.17 9.09
CA VAL A 691 -6.62 54.65 10.08
C VAL A 691 -5.17 54.81 9.60
N THR A 692 -4.39 55.64 10.29
CA THR A 692 -2.95 55.81 10.03
C THR A 692 -2.15 54.73 10.75
N ALA A 693 -2.02 53.55 10.13
CA ALA A 693 -1.15 52.48 10.59
C ALA A 693 -0.43 51.85 9.41
N GLU A 694 0.87 51.61 9.55
CA GLU A 694 1.65 50.92 8.53
C GLU A 694 1.32 49.42 8.55
N VAL A 695 0.95 48.88 7.39
CA VAL A 695 0.61 47.47 7.23
C VAL A 695 1.67 46.78 6.38
N LYS A 696 2.29 45.76 6.96
CA LYS A 696 3.26 44.91 6.26
C LYS A 696 2.79 43.46 6.28
N ASN A 697 2.65 42.88 5.08
CA ASN A 697 2.29 41.49 4.90
C ASN A 697 3.52 40.63 4.58
N LYS A 698 3.44 39.34 4.91
CA LYS A 698 4.47 38.36 4.52
C LYS A 698 4.51 38.23 2.99
N GLU A 699 5.70 38.17 2.42
CA GLU A 699 5.88 37.89 0.99
C GLU A 699 5.37 36.48 0.63
N VAL A 700 4.82 36.35 -0.58
CA VAL A 700 4.28 35.10 -1.10
C VAL A 700 5.28 34.50 -2.08
N GLU A 701 5.84 33.33 -1.73
CA GLU A 701 6.83 32.61 -2.56
C GLU A 701 6.19 31.85 -3.75
N ILE A 702 4.86 31.84 -3.84
CA ILE A 702 4.13 31.14 -4.90
C ILE A 702 4.18 31.99 -6.18
N PRO A 703 4.59 31.44 -7.34
CA PRO A 703 4.56 32.15 -8.60
C PRO A 703 3.17 32.71 -8.92
N VAL A 704 3.10 33.95 -9.41
CA VAL A 704 1.85 34.66 -9.70
C VAL A 704 0.94 33.85 -10.63
N TRP A 705 1.49 33.28 -11.71
CA TRP A 705 0.73 32.44 -12.65
C TRP A 705 0.10 31.23 -11.95
N GLN A 706 0.79 30.64 -10.97
CA GLN A 706 0.31 29.47 -10.26
C GLN A 706 -0.84 29.83 -9.32
N ARG A 707 -0.80 31.01 -8.69
CA ARG A 707 -1.91 31.49 -7.84
C ARG A 707 -3.19 31.70 -8.64
N TRP A 708 -3.08 32.36 -9.80
CA TRP A 708 -4.21 32.50 -10.74
C TRP A 708 -4.72 31.15 -11.23
N ASN A 709 -3.83 30.23 -11.58
CA ASN A 709 -4.21 28.90 -12.05
C ASN A 709 -4.91 28.08 -10.95
N ASP A 710 -4.40 28.10 -9.71
CA ASP A 710 -5.00 27.40 -8.57
C ASP A 710 -6.39 27.97 -8.24
N TYR A 711 -6.57 29.30 -8.32
CA TYR A 711 -7.87 29.96 -8.18
C TYR A 711 -8.85 29.55 -9.29
N GLY A 712 -8.41 29.60 -10.55
CA GLY A 712 -9.21 29.18 -11.70
C GLY A 712 -9.61 27.69 -11.65
N ILE A 713 -8.69 26.81 -11.23
CA ILE A 713 -8.98 25.38 -11.02
C ILE A 713 -10.06 25.20 -9.96
N GLY A 714 -9.95 25.91 -8.83
CA GLY A 714 -10.92 25.84 -7.74
C GLY A 714 -12.32 26.30 -8.15
N LEU A 715 -12.42 27.32 -9.00
CA LEU A 715 -13.68 27.78 -9.58
C LEU A 715 -14.24 26.77 -10.60
N PHE A 716 -13.39 26.27 -11.50
CA PHE A 716 -13.78 25.30 -12.53
C PHE A 716 -14.33 24.00 -11.94
N LEU A 717 -13.71 23.48 -10.87
CA LEU A 717 -14.11 22.22 -10.24
C LEU A 717 -15.41 22.30 -9.43
N LYS A 718 -15.91 23.51 -9.13
CA LYS A 718 -17.24 23.70 -8.53
C LYS A 718 -18.39 23.52 -9.51
N GLY A 719 -18.10 23.31 -10.81
CA GLY A 719 -19.09 23.05 -11.82
C GLY A 719 -19.52 24.31 -12.56
N LYS A 720 -20.77 24.34 -13.03
CA LYS A 720 -21.21 25.32 -14.04
C LYS A 720 -21.45 26.73 -13.50
N ALA A 721 -21.58 26.89 -12.19
CA ALA A 721 -21.97 28.15 -11.57
C ALA A 721 -20.93 29.27 -11.71
N GLU A 722 -19.64 28.92 -11.81
CA GLU A 722 -18.52 29.88 -11.75
C GLU A 722 -17.57 29.75 -12.96
N LEU A 723 -18.06 29.21 -14.09
CA LEU A 723 -17.23 29.00 -15.28
C LEU A 723 -16.70 30.30 -15.87
N ARG A 724 -17.47 31.40 -15.81
CA ARG A 724 -17.00 32.71 -16.27
C ARG A 724 -15.82 33.20 -15.44
N GLN A 725 -15.95 33.20 -14.11
CA GLN A 725 -14.87 33.60 -13.22
C GLN A 725 -13.63 32.68 -13.38
N ALA A 726 -13.85 31.38 -13.65
CA ALA A 726 -12.75 30.47 -13.98
C ALA A 726 -12.04 30.86 -15.29
N ALA A 727 -12.81 31.22 -16.33
CA ALA A 727 -12.26 31.70 -17.59
C ALA A 727 -11.43 32.98 -17.39
N GLU A 728 -11.97 33.98 -16.69
CA GLU A 728 -11.27 35.23 -16.35
C GLU A 728 -9.93 34.94 -15.63
N ALA A 729 -9.93 34.00 -14.68
CA ALA A 729 -8.72 33.59 -13.99
C ALA A 729 -7.69 32.92 -14.92
N PHE A 730 -8.13 32.05 -15.83
CA PHE A 730 -7.23 31.40 -16.79
C PHE A 730 -6.74 32.34 -17.89
N GLU A 731 -7.50 33.37 -18.27
CA GLU A 731 -7.02 34.45 -19.14
C GLU A 731 -5.86 35.22 -18.50
N GLN A 732 -5.90 35.46 -17.19
CA GLN A 732 -4.76 36.05 -16.48
C GLN A 732 -3.53 35.15 -16.54
N VAL A 733 -3.70 33.82 -16.48
CA VAL A 733 -2.59 32.87 -16.67
C VAL A 733 -2.06 32.92 -18.10
N ASP A 734 -2.95 33.00 -19.10
CA ASP A 734 -2.59 33.08 -20.52
C ASP A 734 -1.78 34.35 -20.82
N GLN A 735 -2.17 35.49 -20.23
CA GLN A 735 -1.47 36.77 -20.34
C GLN A 735 -0.05 36.75 -19.74
N LEU A 736 0.24 35.79 -18.85
CA LEU A 736 1.56 35.57 -18.27
C LEU A 736 2.44 34.63 -19.12
N ASP A 737 2.06 34.39 -20.38
CA ASP A 737 2.77 33.52 -21.34
C ASP A 737 2.94 32.09 -20.81
N ARG A 738 1.85 31.54 -20.26
CA ARG A 738 1.80 30.19 -19.70
C ARG A 738 0.76 29.34 -20.41
N TYR A 739 1.19 28.19 -20.94
CA TYR A 739 0.29 27.22 -21.58
C TYR A 739 -0.88 26.80 -20.68
N ASP A 740 -0.68 26.79 -19.35
CA ASP A 740 -1.69 26.40 -18.37
C ASP A 740 -2.99 27.19 -18.55
N GLY A 741 -2.88 28.49 -18.89
CA GLY A 741 -4.01 29.38 -19.13
C GLY A 741 -4.83 28.96 -20.34
N SER A 742 -4.23 28.97 -21.53
CA SER A 742 -4.86 28.48 -22.77
C SER A 742 -5.43 27.05 -22.63
N LEU A 743 -4.70 26.13 -21.99
CA LEU A 743 -5.13 24.74 -21.86
C LEU A 743 -6.37 24.62 -20.95
N ASN A 744 -6.42 25.38 -19.86
CA ASN A 744 -7.56 25.37 -18.96
C ASN A 744 -8.75 26.18 -19.48
N LEU A 745 -8.52 27.23 -20.27
CA LEU A 745 -9.57 27.89 -21.05
C LEU A 745 -10.25 26.91 -22.00
N ALA A 746 -9.49 26.05 -22.68
CA ALA A 746 -10.08 25.02 -23.52
C ALA A 746 -11.00 24.06 -22.71
N ARG A 747 -10.69 23.77 -21.45
CA ARG A 747 -11.57 22.97 -20.56
C ARG A 747 -12.85 23.72 -20.21
N VAL A 748 -12.76 25.01 -19.92
CA VAL A 748 -13.92 25.88 -19.65
C VAL A 748 -14.82 25.92 -20.90
N TYR A 749 -14.27 26.31 -22.04
CA TYR A 749 -15.01 26.43 -23.31
C TYR A 749 -15.64 25.11 -23.75
N PHE A 750 -14.93 23.99 -23.61
CA PHE A 750 -15.49 22.67 -23.86
C PHE A 750 -16.69 22.37 -22.95
N THR A 751 -16.60 22.72 -21.66
CA THR A 751 -17.68 22.51 -20.68
C THR A 751 -18.90 23.41 -20.96
N GLU A 752 -18.67 24.63 -21.45
CA GLU A 752 -19.72 25.55 -21.92
C GLU A 752 -20.32 25.12 -23.27
N GLY A 753 -19.68 24.21 -24.01
CA GLY A 753 -20.08 23.81 -25.37
C GLY A 753 -19.59 24.76 -26.47
N ARG A 754 -18.70 25.70 -26.16
CA ARG A 754 -18.08 26.65 -27.10
C ARG A 754 -16.90 25.99 -27.81
N LEU A 755 -17.20 25.11 -28.76
CA LEU A 755 -16.19 24.25 -29.38
C LEU A 755 -15.16 25.00 -30.23
N GLU A 756 -15.56 26.07 -30.93
CA GLU A 756 -14.62 26.88 -31.72
C GLU A 756 -13.59 27.59 -30.84
N ASP A 757 -14.05 28.21 -29.75
CA ASP A 757 -13.17 28.82 -28.75
C ASP A 757 -12.24 27.79 -28.10
N ALA A 758 -12.75 26.58 -27.83
CA ALA A 758 -11.93 25.49 -27.32
C ALA A 758 -10.84 25.08 -28.33
N VAL A 759 -11.16 24.99 -29.62
CA VAL A 759 -10.18 24.72 -30.68
C VAL A 759 -9.10 25.81 -30.72
N ASP A 760 -9.49 27.08 -30.67
CA ASP A 760 -8.52 28.17 -30.75
C ASP A 760 -7.64 28.26 -29.51
N ALA A 761 -8.20 27.99 -28.32
CA ALA A 761 -7.42 27.84 -27.10
C ALA A 761 -6.44 26.65 -27.17
N LEU A 762 -6.82 25.52 -27.78
CA LEU A 762 -5.94 24.37 -27.99
C LEU A 762 -4.82 24.67 -29.01
N LYS A 763 -5.12 25.39 -30.10
CA LYS A 763 -4.11 25.84 -31.06
C LYS A 763 -3.09 26.77 -30.38
N ARG A 764 -3.56 27.70 -29.55
CA ARG A 764 -2.68 28.57 -28.76
C ARG A 764 -1.83 27.77 -27.80
N THR A 765 -2.43 26.81 -27.08
CA THR A 765 -1.72 25.87 -26.20
C THR A 765 -0.58 25.15 -26.94
N ALA A 766 -0.83 24.68 -28.16
CA ALA A 766 0.15 23.97 -28.98
C ALA A 766 1.32 24.86 -29.46
N SER A 767 1.16 26.19 -29.44
CA SER A 767 2.20 27.14 -29.86
C SER A 767 3.26 27.42 -28.77
N PHE A 768 2.99 27.07 -27.51
CA PHE A 768 3.94 27.26 -26.41
C PHE A 768 5.11 26.28 -26.52
N SER A 769 6.32 26.79 -26.33
CA SER A 769 7.57 26.01 -26.40
C SER A 769 8.42 26.07 -25.13
N ASN A 770 8.15 26.97 -24.19
CA ASN A 770 8.96 27.14 -22.99
C ASN A 770 8.14 27.52 -21.72
N PRO A 771 7.73 26.54 -20.90
CA PRO A 771 7.72 25.11 -21.20
C PRO A 771 6.61 24.76 -22.21
N PRO A 772 6.78 23.71 -23.01
CA PRO A 772 5.69 23.20 -23.85
C PRO A 772 4.57 22.63 -22.98
N ALA A 773 3.34 22.67 -23.51
CA ALA A 773 2.21 22.01 -22.87
C ALA A 773 2.39 20.47 -22.85
N PRO A 774 1.88 19.76 -21.83
CA PRO A 774 1.90 18.31 -21.78
C PRO A 774 1.19 17.71 -23.01
N PRO A 775 1.91 17.01 -23.91
CA PRO A 775 1.33 16.58 -25.18
C PRO A 775 0.17 15.58 -25.01
N TRP A 776 0.16 14.81 -23.92
CA TRP A 776 -0.93 13.89 -23.60
C TRP A 776 -2.22 14.59 -23.16
N THR A 777 -2.14 15.65 -22.35
CA THR A 777 -3.34 16.38 -21.91
C THR A 777 -3.91 17.20 -23.06
N LEU A 778 -3.04 17.79 -23.88
CA LEU A 778 -3.41 18.45 -25.12
C LEU A 778 -4.12 17.47 -26.06
N ALA A 779 -3.51 16.31 -26.34
CA ALA A 779 -4.10 15.28 -27.21
C ALA A 779 -5.44 14.78 -26.67
N TRP A 780 -5.58 14.48 -25.37
CA TRP A 780 -6.86 14.07 -24.81
C TRP A 780 -7.96 15.11 -25.02
N LEU A 781 -7.68 16.38 -24.70
CA LEU A 781 -8.69 17.44 -24.83
C LEU A 781 -9.01 17.75 -26.30
N SER A 782 -8.01 17.74 -27.18
CA SER A 782 -8.22 17.78 -28.63
C SER A 782 -9.08 16.62 -29.13
N GLY A 783 -8.88 15.41 -28.59
CA GLY A 783 -9.70 14.24 -28.87
C GLY A 783 -11.17 14.44 -28.46
N LYS A 784 -11.42 14.98 -27.26
CA LYS A 784 -12.78 15.30 -26.78
C LYS A 784 -13.46 16.34 -27.67
N VAL A 785 -12.76 17.42 -28.03
CA VAL A 785 -13.29 18.48 -28.90
C VAL A 785 -13.60 17.94 -30.29
N ASN A 786 -12.66 17.22 -30.91
CA ASN A 786 -12.84 16.60 -32.23
C ASN A 786 -14.01 15.61 -32.23
N GLN A 787 -14.13 14.77 -31.19
CA GLN A 787 -15.25 13.84 -31.04
C GLN A 787 -16.59 14.59 -31.04
N GLN A 788 -16.69 15.70 -30.30
CA GLN A 788 -17.92 16.49 -30.20
C GLN A 788 -18.24 17.28 -31.48
N GLN A 789 -17.22 17.68 -32.26
CA GLN A 789 -17.39 18.28 -33.60
C GLN A 789 -17.72 17.23 -34.69
N GLY A 790 -17.57 15.94 -34.39
CA GLY A 790 -17.74 14.87 -35.35
C GLY A 790 -16.49 14.60 -36.21
N HIS A 791 -15.32 15.10 -35.85
CA HIS A 791 -14.03 14.73 -36.46
C HIS A 791 -13.50 13.45 -35.81
N LEU A 792 -14.18 12.33 -36.04
CA LEU A 792 -14.01 11.12 -35.24
C LEU A 792 -12.67 10.42 -35.53
N GLU A 793 -12.18 10.47 -36.76
CA GLU A 793 -10.91 9.89 -37.18
C GLU A 793 -9.72 10.63 -36.51
N GLU A 794 -9.79 11.96 -36.45
CA GLU A 794 -8.85 12.80 -35.72
C GLU A 794 -8.94 12.56 -34.21
N ALA A 795 -10.16 12.41 -33.67
CA ALA A 795 -10.37 12.11 -32.26
C ALA A 795 -9.75 10.76 -31.87
N GLU A 796 -9.90 9.73 -32.71
CA GLU A 796 -9.26 8.43 -32.52
C GLU A 796 -7.74 8.57 -32.45
N LYS A 797 -7.12 9.26 -33.42
CA LYS A 797 -5.67 9.49 -33.44
C LYS A 797 -5.18 10.17 -32.16
N ASN A 798 -5.94 11.17 -31.69
CA ASN A 798 -5.65 11.88 -30.45
C ASN A 798 -5.71 10.95 -29.23
N PHE A 799 -6.78 10.16 -29.05
CA PHE A 799 -6.90 9.24 -27.92
C PHE A 799 -5.84 8.13 -27.95
N ARG A 800 -5.54 7.58 -29.14
CA ARG A 800 -4.46 6.59 -29.30
C ARG A 800 -3.10 7.17 -28.94
N SER A 801 -2.78 8.39 -29.36
CA SER A 801 -1.53 9.07 -28.97
C SER A 801 -1.39 9.21 -27.44
N VAL A 802 -2.50 9.41 -26.73
CA VAL A 802 -2.48 9.38 -25.26
C VAL A 802 -2.14 7.99 -24.74
N LEU A 803 -2.81 6.95 -25.23
CA LEU A 803 -2.74 5.59 -24.67
C LEU A 803 -1.52 4.77 -25.13
N GLU A 804 -0.97 5.07 -26.30
CA GLU A 804 -0.03 4.20 -27.03
C GLU A 804 1.36 4.83 -27.19
N ASP A 805 1.49 6.15 -27.29
CA ASP A 805 2.79 6.79 -27.52
C ASP A 805 3.72 6.67 -26.29
N GLN A 806 4.98 6.34 -26.54
CA GLN A 806 6.04 6.30 -25.53
C GLN A 806 7.14 7.29 -25.88
N THR A 807 7.02 8.52 -25.36
CA THR A 807 8.03 9.56 -25.56
C THR A 807 9.19 9.42 -24.57
N GLU A 808 10.34 10.04 -24.88
CA GLU A 808 11.47 10.11 -23.96
C GLU A 808 11.07 10.76 -22.63
N GLU A 809 10.23 11.79 -22.67
CA GLU A 809 9.73 12.45 -21.48
C GLU A 809 8.91 11.49 -20.60
N ARG A 810 7.95 10.74 -21.20
CA ARG A 810 7.13 9.77 -20.44
C ARG A 810 8.01 8.70 -19.80
N THR A 811 8.96 8.15 -20.55
CA THR A 811 9.91 7.14 -20.04
C THR A 811 10.75 7.69 -18.89
N ARG A 812 11.33 8.88 -19.05
CA ARG A 812 12.18 9.52 -18.01
C ARG A 812 11.41 9.84 -16.74
N ARG A 813 10.14 10.25 -16.86
CA ARG A 813 9.27 10.62 -15.73
C ARG A 813 8.52 9.42 -15.14
N GLY A 814 8.51 8.27 -15.80
CA GLY A 814 7.79 7.06 -15.38
C GLY A 814 6.28 7.12 -15.61
N PHE A 815 5.84 7.77 -16.70
CA PHE A 815 4.42 7.88 -17.05
C PHE A 815 3.98 6.76 -18.00
N ASP A 816 2.82 6.17 -17.71
CA ASP A 816 2.17 5.13 -18.48
C ASP A 816 0.65 5.38 -18.51
N PHE A 817 0.18 6.15 -19.48
CA PHE A 817 -1.23 6.48 -19.62
C PHE A 817 -2.07 5.36 -20.24
N SER A 818 -1.48 4.20 -20.57
CA SER A 818 -2.21 3.06 -21.14
C SER A 818 -3.26 2.48 -20.20
N LYS A 819 -3.24 2.90 -18.92
CA LYS A 819 -4.17 2.54 -17.84
C LYS A 819 -5.19 3.65 -17.50
N ASP A 820 -5.21 4.80 -18.20
CA ASP A 820 -6.24 5.82 -17.99
C ASP A 820 -7.57 5.33 -18.59
N TYR A 821 -8.35 4.61 -17.80
CA TYR A 821 -9.59 4.01 -18.28
C TYR A 821 -10.67 5.03 -18.70
N VAL A 822 -10.52 6.30 -18.33
CA VAL A 822 -11.40 7.36 -18.84
C VAL A 822 -11.08 7.62 -20.31
N VAL A 823 -9.79 7.70 -20.66
CA VAL A 823 -9.37 7.88 -22.06
C VAL A 823 -9.64 6.62 -22.89
N ILE A 824 -9.48 5.42 -22.30
CA ILE A 824 -9.86 4.16 -22.96
C ILE A 824 -11.36 4.15 -23.29
N ASN A 825 -12.21 4.58 -22.35
CA ASN A 825 -13.65 4.72 -22.60
C ASN A 825 -13.96 5.77 -23.68
N ASP A 826 -13.26 6.91 -23.67
CA ASP A 826 -13.41 7.94 -24.70
C ASP A 826 -13.10 7.39 -26.10
N LEU A 827 -12.01 6.60 -26.24
CA LEU A 827 -11.66 5.92 -27.48
C LEU A 827 -12.71 4.88 -27.89
N GLY A 828 -13.16 4.03 -26.96
CA GLY A 828 -14.20 3.03 -27.22
C GLY A 828 -15.52 3.66 -27.71
N GLN A 829 -15.92 4.76 -27.08
CA GLN A 829 -17.09 5.53 -27.50
C GLN A 829 -16.89 6.15 -28.89
N ASN A 830 -15.72 6.71 -29.18
CA ASN A 830 -15.40 7.30 -30.48
C ASN A 830 -15.44 6.27 -31.62
N LEU A 831 -14.89 5.07 -31.39
CA LEU A 831 -14.94 3.95 -32.35
C LEU A 831 -16.38 3.50 -32.61
N PHE A 832 -17.20 3.43 -31.57
CA PHE A 832 -18.64 3.16 -31.72
C PHE A 832 -19.36 4.25 -32.52
N ASP A 833 -18.99 5.52 -32.30
CA ASP A 833 -19.54 6.65 -33.05
C ASP A 833 -19.17 6.60 -34.55
N GLN A 834 -17.93 6.19 -34.88
CA GLN A 834 -17.51 5.95 -36.27
C GLN A 834 -18.30 4.80 -36.90
N ALA A 835 -18.46 3.68 -36.19
CA ALA A 835 -19.20 2.52 -36.68
C ALA A 835 -20.64 2.88 -37.10
N LYS A 836 -21.31 3.78 -36.36
CA LYS A 836 -22.67 4.26 -36.67
C LYS A 836 -22.80 5.00 -38.01
N ARG A 837 -21.69 5.42 -38.64
CA ARG A 837 -21.68 6.01 -39.98
C ARG A 837 -21.89 4.97 -41.09
N PHE A 838 -21.50 3.72 -40.84
CA PHE A 838 -21.55 2.63 -41.82
C PHE A 838 -22.86 1.84 -41.70
N ARG A 839 -23.92 2.31 -42.37
CA ARG A 839 -25.29 1.78 -42.21
C ARG A 839 -25.72 0.73 -43.24
N THR A 840 -24.99 0.62 -44.36
CA THR A 840 -25.33 -0.31 -45.45
C THR A 840 -24.74 -1.70 -45.21
N GLU A 841 -25.30 -2.73 -45.86
CA GLU A 841 -24.72 -4.09 -45.84
C GLU A 841 -23.35 -4.15 -46.53
N GLU A 842 -23.11 -3.31 -47.54
CA GLU A 842 -21.83 -3.23 -48.25
C GLU A 842 -20.67 -2.84 -47.32
N ASN A 843 -20.93 -1.98 -46.33
CA ASN A 843 -19.92 -1.51 -45.38
C ASN A 843 -19.97 -2.27 -44.05
N ARG A 844 -20.66 -3.41 -44.00
CA ARG A 844 -20.84 -4.20 -42.78
C ARG A 844 -19.52 -4.65 -42.18
N GLU A 845 -18.57 -5.11 -43.01
CA GLU A 845 -17.29 -5.60 -42.51
C GLU A 845 -16.51 -4.48 -41.78
N GLN A 846 -16.43 -3.30 -42.40
CA GLN A 846 -15.79 -2.12 -41.79
C GLN A 846 -16.48 -1.68 -40.51
N ARG A 847 -17.83 -1.68 -40.49
CA ARG A 847 -18.60 -1.42 -39.28
C ARG A 847 -18.25 -2.41 -38.17
N ASP A 848 -18.31 -3.71 -38.48
CA ASP A 848 -18.12 -4.77 -37.50
C ASP A 848 -16.67 -4.78 -36.97
N GLN A 849 -15.68 -4.41 -37.79
CA GLN A 849 -14.29 -4.18 -37.34
C GLN A 849 -14.20 -3.05 -36.30
N LEU A 850 -14.81 -1.89 -36.56
CA LEU A 850 -14.82 -0.77 -35.60
C LEU A 850 -15.57 -1.12 -34.31
N LEU A 851 -16.68 -1.84 -34.42
CA LEU A 851 -17.44 -2.33 -33.26
C LEU A 851 -16.58 -3.28 -32.41
N ASN A 852 -15.85 -4.22 -33.03
CA ASN A 852 -14.96 -5.11 -32.28
C ASN A 852 -13.81 -4.35 -31.60
N GLN A 853 -13.23 -3.34 -32.26
CA GLN A 853 -12.23 -2.48 -31.61
C GLN A 853 -12.82 -1.72 -30.41
N ALA A 854 -14.07 -1.25 -30.50
CA ALA A 854 -14.76 -0.64 -29.37
C ALA A 854 -14.99 -1.64 -28.22
N VAL A 855 -15.35 -2.90 -28.53
CA VAL A 855 -15.42 -3.99 -27.54
C VAL A 855 -14.08 -4.13 -26.82
N ASP A 856 -12.97 -4.20 -27.55
CA ASP A 856 -11.64 -4.38 -26.98
C ASP A 856 -11.29 -3.25 -25.99
N GLN A 857 -11.60 -2.00 -26.34
CA GLN A 857 -11.35 -0.87 -25.44
C GLN A 857 -12.22 -0.95 -24.18
N PHE A 858 -13.53 -1.20 -24.30
CA PHE A 858 -14.38 -1.30 -23.12
C PHE A 858 -14.03 -2.51 -22.24
N GLN A 859 -13.62 -3.64 -22.82
CA GLN A 859 -13.13 -4.80 -22.05
C GLN A 859 -11.79 -4.50 -21.35
N LYS A 860 -10.91 -3.71 -21.98
CA LYS A 860 -9.70 -3.21 -21.34
C LYS A 860 -10.03 -2.34 -20.12
N THR A 861 -11.01 -1.45 -20.23
CA THR A 861 -11.54 -0.70 -19.07
C THR A 861 -12.02 -1.65 -17.97
N LEU A 862 -12.81 -2.67 -18.30
CA LEU A 862 -13.34 -3.62 -17.31
C LEU A 862 -12.27 -4.50 -16.64
N THR A 863 -11.07 -4.59 -17.20
CA THR A 863 -9.91 -5.22 -16.55
C THR A 863 -9.34 -4.33 -15.43
N LEU A 864 -9.40 -3.01 -15.61
CA LEU A 864 -8.89 -2.00 -14.66
C LEU A 864 -9.94 -1.57 -13.63
N ASP A 865 -11.21 -1.51 -14.04
CA ASP A 865 -12.36 -1.19 -13.21
C ASP A 865 -13.56 -2.07 -13.62
N PRO A 866 -13.72 -3.28 -13.03
CA PRO A 866 -14.80 -4.22 -13.36
C PRO A 866 -16.21 -3.71 -13.05
N GLU A 867 -16.33 -2.55 -12.42
CA GLU A 867 -17.57 -1.93 -11.97
C GLU A 867 -17.88 -0.67 -12.80
N ASN A 868 -17.16 -0.44 -13.91
CA ASN A 868 -17.23 0.78 -14.69
C ASN A 868 -18.56 0.92 -15.46
N VAL A 869 -19.38 1.87 -15.03
CA VAL A 869 -20.72 2.12 -15.58
C VAL A 869 -20.70 2.46 -17.07
N THR A 870 -19.71 3.26 -17.51
CA THR A 870 -19.56 3.69 -18.90
C THR A 870 -19.20 2.53 -19.81
N ALA A 871 -18.24 1.69 -19.43
CA ALA A 871 -17.85 0.54 -20.23
C ALA A 871 -18.97 -0.50 -20.36
N HIS A 872 -19.72 -0.77 -19.27
CA HIS A 872 -20.89 -1.65 -19.34
C HIS A 872 -21.98 -1.08 -20.25
N TYR A 873 -22.24 0.23 -20.21
CA TYR A 873 -23.18 0.88 -21.13
C TYR A 873 -22.72 0.74 -22.58
N GLY A 874 -21.47 1.12 -22.87
CA GLY A 874 -20.88 1.02 -24.20
C GLY A 874 -20.94 -0.39 -24.78
N LEU A 875 -20.54 -1.40 -24.00
CA LEU A 875 -20.63 -2.81 -24.42
C LEU A 875 -22.06 -3.27 -24.71
N SER A 876 -23.06 -2.81 -23.94
CA SER A 876 -24.45 -3.15 -24.24
C SER A 876 -24.87 -2.64 -25.62
N LEU A 877 -24.52 -1.39 -25.95
CA LEU A 877 -24.84 -0.78 -27.25
C LEU A 877 -24.08 -1.43 -28.41
N VAL A 878 -22.80 -1.74 -28.21
CA VAL A 878 -21.94 -2.36 -29.24
C VAL A 878 -22.40 -3.79 -29.55
N TYR A 879 -22.70 -4.60 -28.52
CA TYR A 879 -23.19 -5.95 -28.72
C TYR A 879 -24.61 -6.01 -29.33
N ASP A 880 -25.47 -5.01 -29.06
CA ASP A 880 -26.74 -4.85 -29.77
C ASP A 880 -26.54 -4.65 -31.28
N GLN A 881 -25.54 -3.84 -31.68
CA GLN A 881 -25.20 -3.62 -33.09
C GLN A 881 -24.59 -4.88 -33.73
N LEU A 882 -23.72 -5.59 -33.00
CA LEU A 882 -23.12 -6.87 -33.43
C LEU A 882 -24.10 -8.06 -33.42
N LYS A 883 -25.36 -7.86 -33.05
CA LYS A 883 -26.40 -8.90 -32.96
C LYS A 883 -26.03 -10.03 -31.97
N GLN A 884 -25.45 -9.66 -30.83
CA GLN A 884 -25.11 -10.56 -29.72
C GLN A 884 -26.00 -10.26 -28.49
N PRO A 885 -27.29 -10.63 -28.51
CA PRO A 885 -28.29 -10.19 -27.53
C PRO A 885 -27.99 -10.65 -26.10
N GLU A 886 -27.40 -11.84 -25.92
CA GLU A 886 -27.05 -12.36 -24.59
C GLU A 886 -25.97 -11.51 -23.90
N LEU A 887 -24.94 -11.12 -24.66
CA LEU A 887 -23.86 -10.28 -24.15
C LEU A 887 -24.35 -8.86 -23.91
N SER A 888 -25.16 -8.31 -24.82
CA SER A 888 -25.80 -7.01 -24.60
C SER A 888 -26.61 -6.96 -23.31
N GLU A 889 -27.51 -7.93 -23.12
CA GLU A 889 -28.37 -7.98 -21.94
C GLU A 889 -27.57 -8.18 -20.64
N LYS A 890 -26.51 -9.00 -20.67
CA LYS A 890 -25.56 -9.12 -19.55
C LYS A 890 -24.99 -7.75 -19.16
N HIS A 891 -24.49 -6.98 -20.13
CA HIS A 891 -23.88 -5.68 -19.87
C HIS A 891 -24.91 -4.62 -19.48
N ARG A 892 -26.13 -4.69 -20.00
CA ARG A 892 -27.26 -3.83 -19.59
C ARG A 892 -27.62 -4.03 -18.11
N LYS A 893 -27.71 -5.28 -17.66
CA LYS A 893 -27.93 -5.62 -16.24
C LYS A 893 -26.79 -5.12 -15.34
N LEU A 894 -25.54 -5.28 -15.76
CA LEU A 894 -24.37 -4.79 -15.01
C LEU A 894 -24.33 -3.26 -14.95
N HIS A 895 -24.67 -2.57 -16.04
CA HIS A 895 -24.83 -1.12 -16.04
C HIS A 895 -25.89 -0.67 -15.03
N GLN A 896 -27.06 -1.30 -15.01
CA GLN A 896 -28.13 -0.99 -14.05
C GLN A 896 -27.71 -1.29 -12.59
N LYS A 897 -26.96 -2.37 -12.37
CA LYS A 897 -26.41 -2.73 -11.05
C LYS A 897 -25.52 -1.62 -10.50
N TYR A 898 -24.57 -1.12 -11.29
CA TYR A 898 -23.56 -0.16 -10.84
C TYR A 898 -23.97 1.32 -10.96
N LYS A 899 -24.92 1.65 -11.86
CA LYS A 899 -25.42 3.02 -12.02
C LYS A 899 -26.16 3.49 -10.77
N VAL A 900 -25.89 4.72 -10.34
CA VAL A 900 -26.61 5.38 -9.23
C VAL A 900 -28.09 5.57 -9.61
N ASP A 901 -28.97 5.36 -8.63
CA ASP A 901 -30.39 5.69 -8.76
C ASP A 901 -30.58 7.20 -8.53
N ASP A 902 -30.69 7.94 -9.64
CA ASP A 902 -30.83 9.40 -9.62
C ASP A 902 -32.15 9.86 -8.96
N THR A 903 -33.22 9.05 -9.04
CA THR A 903 -34.53 9.40 -8.46
C THR A 903 -34.48 9.24 -6.94
N ALA A 904 -34.01 8.09 -6.46
CA ALA A 904 -33.87 7.85 -5.03
C ALA A 904 -32.86 8.84 -4.39
N ARG A 905 -31.77 9.16 -5.09
CA ARG A 905 -30.82 10.21 -4.66
C ARG A 905 -31.52 11.55 -4.45
N GLY A 906 -32.28 12.04 -5.43
CA GLY A 906 -32.95 13.33 -5.33
C GLY A 906 -33.95 13.41 -4.16
N VAL A 907 -34.64 12.31 -3.84
CA VAL A 907 -35.55 12.24 -2.69
C VAL A 907 -34.80 12.34 -1.36
N ALA A 908 -33.70 11.60 -1.21
CA ALA A 908 -32.89 11.64 0.01
C ALA A 908 -32.22 13.01 0.21
N GLU A 909 -31.67 13.60 -0.87
CA GLU A 909 -31.08 14.95 -0.84
C GLU A 909 -32.10 16.00 -0.42
N ARG A 910 -33.33 15.97 -0.96
CA ARG A 910 -34.40 16.90 -0.55
C ARG A 910 -34.67 16.80 0.95
N LYS A 911 -34.88 15.58 1.48
CA LYS A 911 -35.11 15.36 2.92
C LYS A 911 -33.94 15.87 3.77
N ALA A 912 -32.70 15.66 3.32
CA ALA A 912 -31.51 16.11 4.03
C ALA A 912 -31.40 17.65 4.04
N ARG A 913 -31.69 18.30 2.91
CA ARG A 913 -31.68 19.76 2.80
C ARG A 913 -32.69 20.42 3.76
N GLU A 914 -33.85 19.80 3.96
CA GLU A 914 -34.87 20.25 4.93
C GLU A 914 -34.39 20.08 6.39
N LYS A 915 -33.66 19.01 6.70
CA LYS A 915 -33.20 18.68 8.06
C LYS A 915 -31.95 19.45 8.49
N TYR A 916 -31.05 19.76 7.55
CA TYR A 916 -29.72 20.29 7.84
C TYR A 916 -29.46 21.60 7.09
N PRO A 917 -29.93 22.76 7.62
CA PRO A 917 -29.77 24.06 6.94
C PRO A 917 -28.33 24.43 6.61
N ALA A 918 -27.38 24.15 7.51
CA ALA A 918 -25.96 24.44 7.28
C ALA A 918 -25.36 23.56 6.17
N ALA A 919 -25.73 22.28 6.13
CA ALA A 919 -25.28 21.36 5.09
C ALA A 919 -25.95 21.65 3.73
N ASN A 920 -27.21 22.10 3.74
CA ASN A 920 -27.89 22.62 2.56
C ASN A 920 -27.13 23.82 1.98
N HIS A 921 -26.79 24.80 2.82
CA HIS A 921 -25.99 25.97 2.45
C HIS A 921 -24.63 25.57 1.86
N ALA A 922 -23.93 24.64 2.50
CA ALA A 922 -22.65 24.13 2.01
C ALA A 922 -22.74 23.38 0.67
N ALA A 923 -23.93 22.89 0.29
CA ALA A 923 -24.21 22.20 -0.96
C ALA A 923 -24.70 23.13 -2.09
N GLU A 924 -24.76 24.45 -1.87
CA GLU A 924 -25.11 25.44 -2.90
C GLU A 924 -23.93 25.74 -3.83
N GLN A 925 -24.23 26.15 -5.06
CA GLN A 925 -23.25 26.53 -6.08
C GLN A 925 -23.73 27.83 -6.77
N PRO A 926 -23.08 28.99 -6.54
CA PRO A 926 -21.95 29.21 -5.63
C PRO A 926 -22.35 29.16 -4.14
N VAL A 927 -21.38 29.00 -3.24
CA VAL A 927 -21.58 29.09 -1.79
C VAL A 927 -20.74 30.22 -1.20
N ILE A 928 -21.35 31.08 -0.38
CA ILE A 928 -20.69 32.19 0.32
C ILE A 928 -20.82 31.97 1.83
N TYR A 929 -19.70 31.96 2.54
CA TYR A 929 -19.66 31.76 3.99
C TYR A 929 -19.55 33.11 4.71
N SER A 930 -20.55 33.48 5.51
CA SER A 930 -20.52 34.76 6.24
C SER A 930 -19.64 34.68 7.48
N LEU A 931 -18.71 35.62 7.62
CA LEU A 931 -17.84 35.76 8.80
C LEU A 931 -18.49 36.56 9.93
N ASN A 932 -19.58 37.28 9.69
CA ASN A 932 -20.23 38.15 10.69
C ASN A 932 -21.40 37.48 11.40
N ARG A 933 -21.48 36.15 11.37
CA ARG A 933 -22.52 35.40 12.09
C ARG A 933 -22.33 35.54 13.60
N THR A 934 -23.44 35.67 14.32
CA THR A 934 -23.43 35.56 15.79
C THR A 934 -23.17 34.10 16.15
N VAL A 935 -21.90 33.76 16.40
CA VAL A 935 -21.54 32.45 16.94
C VAL A 935 -22.06 32.40 18.38
N LYS A 936 -22.74 31.32 18.78
CA LYS A 936 -23.05 31.11 20.20
C LYS A 936 -21.72 31.01 20.97
N PRO A 937 -21.57 31.70 22.10
CA PRO A 937 -20.31 31.82 22.83
C PRO A 937 -19.80 30.47 23.35
#